data_AF-A0A8J5FSM9-F1
#
_entry.id   AF-A0A8J5FSM9-F1
#
_cell.length_a   1.000
_cell.length_b   1.000
_cell.length_c   1.000
_cell.angle_alpha   90.00
_cell.angle_beta   90.00
_cell.angle_gamma   90.00
#
_symmetry.space_group_name_H-M   'P 1'
#
loop_
_entity.id
_entity.type
_entity.pdbx_description
1 polymer ?
#
loop_
_entity_poly.entity_id
_entity_poly.type
_entity_poly.pdbx_seq_one_letter_code
_entity_poly.pdbx_strand_id
1 'polypeptide(L)'
;MASAASSLPIPLWRVHELGRRTSHQLPSENRLGLSLPSRSAPSRVALSAPRSSPFPVGSEPPDSDDSFPVPFSQISPRQSPLLLDPDGDSVVCANGANFRSPWRGPGLGLDYPTEELKMVFFEEPIWVSPKYSIEFDAARKIKRLDSLREERRKYNSLRRRQIKAETEVWERAVQEYKQLEKVMLEKKLAPSLPYVQSLFLGWFEPLRDAIERDQRLQKTKRQKAAYAEHIGLLPADKMAVIVMHKMMGLLMVVGQEEGRVRVVQAAVQIGEAIEQEFKIQAYLAKSKRPGRRNIGNDRNAILEKHEEILGKRMLKLLQMKKLIEVKKLLKNELEIESWGRDGQAKLGCRLIELLLESAFVQVGSDRLEDTIPVVQPAFRHMLKHIPNEDGKSVSRYGVIECDPLVRKGLNNTARHMIIPYLPMLIPPKSWKGYDLGGHLFLPSYAMRTHGAKEQQDAIRSVPRKQLKKVFEALDTLGRTKWRINKRILDVVEILWSQGGGIAGLVNRKDIQLSDRPDSEDLNEIKKWRWNTKKAKKANSEMHSLRCDIELKLSVACKLSSEEGFYYPHNLDFRGRAYPMHSHLNHLNSDLCRGILEFAEGKPLGKSGLHWLKIHLANIYGGGVEKLSYDRRLNFIENHLTDIFNSAEDPICGKRWWITAEDPFQCLAACIDLRDALKSPLPHTTVSHLPIHQVIT
;
A
#
# COMPACT_ATOMS: atom_id res chain seq x y z
N MET A 1 -52.79 -44.54 6.73
CA MET A 1 -52.72 -43.06 6.84
C MET A 1 -51.36 -42.75 7.46
N ALA A 2 -50.38 -42.35 6.63
CA ALA A 2 -49.99 -40.96 6.32
C ALA A 2 -48.99 -40.42 7.39
N SER A 3 -47.69 -40.18 7.13
CA SER A 3 -47.01 -39.35 6.10
C SER A 3 -47.24 -37.84 6.35
N ALA A 4 -46.28 -36.91 6.30
CA ALA A 4 -44.87 -36.86 5.86
C ALA A 4 -44.05 -35.98 6.85
N ALA A 5 -42.71 -35.93 6.98
CA ALA A 5 -41.58 -36.07 6.06
C ALA A 5 -41.38 -34.89 5.07
N SER A 6 -40.66 -33.85 5.50
CA SER A 6 -40.08 -32.81 4.61
C SER A 6 -38.57 -32.67 4.86
N SER A 7 -37.80 -32.80 3.79
CA SER A 7 -36.34 -32.91 3.80
C SER A 7 -35.65 -31.67 3.22
N LEU A 8 -34.59 -31.20 3.88
CA LEU A 8 -33.68 -30.19 3.32
C LEU A 8 -32.91 -30.78 2.10
N PRO A 9 -32.77 -30.05 0.97
CA PRO A 9 -32.03 -30.56 -0.18
C PRO A 9 -30.52 -30.34 -0.03
N ILE A 10 -29.76 -31.44 -0.08
CA ILE A 10 -28.32 -31.46 -0.33
C ILE A 10 -28.11 -31.64 -1.84
N PRO A 11 -27.37 -30.78 -2.56
CA PRO A 11 -26.97 -31.04 -3.94
C PRO A 11 -25.62 -31.76 -4.02
N LEU A 12 -25.64 -33.08 -3.86
CA LEU A 12 -24.59 -33.96 -4.40
C LEU A 12 -24.78 -34.05 -5.92
N TRP A 13 -23.82 -33.62 -6.74
CA TRP A 13 -23.88 -33.90 -8.18
C TRP A 13 -22.60 -34.50 -8.76
N ARG A 14 -22.80 -35.67 -9.37
CA ARG A 14 -21.81 -36.47 -10.11
C ARG A 14 -21.90 -36.13 -11.59
N VAL A 15 -20.79 -36.32 -12.29
CA VAL A 15 -20.69 -36.17 -13.76
C VAL A 15 -21.60 -37.16 -14.48
N HIS A 16 -22.24 -36.72 -15.58
CA HIS A 16 -22.61 -37.62 -16.67
C HIS A 16 -22.35 -36.98 -18.04
N GLU A 17 -21.78 -37.77 -18.93
CA GLU A 17 -21.51 -37.41 -20.33
C GLU A 17 -22.77 -37.55 -21.19
N LEU A 18 -22.92 -36.71 -22.21
CA LEU A 18 -23.73 -36.99 -23.40
C LEU A 18 -23.01 -36.39 -24.61
N GLY A 19 -22.99 -37.09 -25.75
CA GLY A 19 -22.15 -36.72 -26.87
C GLY A 19 -22.76 -36.89 -28.26
N ARG A 20 -22.25 -36.04 -29.17
CA ARG A 20 -22.01 -36.24 -30.62
C ARG A 20 -23.19 -36.30 -31.63
N ARG A 21 -22.82 -35.79 -32.83
CA ARG A 21 -23.44 -35.86 -34.19
C ARG A 21 -24.60 -34.88 -34.40
N THR A 22 -24.80 -34.24 -35.56
CA THR A 22 -24.26 -34.33 -36.95
C THR A 22 -23.90 -32.91 -37.49
N SER A 23 -22.75 -32.62 -38.10
CA SER A 23 -22.31 -32.79 -39.51
C SER A 23 -23.23 -32.21 -40.62
N HIS A 24 -22.81 -31.10 -41.27
CA HIS A 24 -22.98 -30.74 -42.70
C HIS A 24 -21.98 -29.60 -43.02
N GLN A 25 -20.93 -29.87 -43.80
CA GLN A 25 -20.76 -29.62 -45.25
C GLN A 25 -20.19 -28.23 -45.62
N LEU A 26 -19.03 -28.27 -46.29
CA LEU A 26 -18.39 -27.16 -47.02
C LEU A 26 -19.15 -26.85 -48.31
N PRO A 27 -18.93 -25.66 -48.91
CA PRO A 27 -18.28 -25.68 -50.21
C PRO A 27 -17.06 -24.74 -50.32
N SER A 28 -16.38 -24.85 -51.45
CA SER A 28 -15.03 -24.37 -51.73
C SER A 28 -14.96 -23.07 -52.54
N GLU A 29 -13.76 -22.47 -52.54
CA GLU A 29 -13.19 -21.60 -53.58
C GLU A 29 -13.91 -20.31 -54.00
N ASN A 30 -13.23 -19.18 -53.78
CA ASN A 30 -12.68 -18.47 -54.94
C ASN A 30 -11.45 -17.62 -54.58
N ARG A 31 -10.43 -17.64 -55.46
CA ARG A 31 -9.31 -16.69 -55.43
C ARG A 31 -9.73 -15.42 -56.15
N LEU A 32 -9.27 -14.25 -55.70
CA LEU A 32 -8.84 -13.15 -56.56
C LEU A 32 -8.02 -12.18 -55.69
N GLY A 33 -6.76 -11.95 -56.06
CA GLY A 33 -5.90 -10.99 -55.37
C GLY A 33 -5.94 -9.63 -56.07
N LEU A 34 -5.83 -8.54 -55.30
CA LEU A 34 -5.54 -7.21 -55.83
C LEU A 34 -4.49 -6.50 -54.96
N SER A 35 -3.69 -5.68 -55.64
CA SER A 35 -2.42 -5.12 -55.22
C SER A 35 -2.52 -3.96 -54.22
N LEU A 36 -1.57 -3.92 -53.27
CA LEU A 36 -1.22 -2.72 -52.49
C LEU A 36 -0.32 -1.78 -53.31
N PRO A 37 -0.69 -0.50 -53.50
CA PRO A 37 0.26 0.56 -53.85
C PRO A 37 0.88 1.20 -52.60
N SER A 38 2.05 1.81 -52.79
CA SER A 38 2.94 2.29 -51.73
C SER A 38 2.82 3.78 -51.39
N ARG A 39 3.30 4.18 -50.20
CA ARG A 39 3.70 5.56 -49.77
C ARG A 39 2.56 6.58 -49.70
N SER A 40 2.35 7.25 -48.56
CA SER A 40 3.22 8.38 -48.15
C SER A 40 2.85 8.90 -46.74
N ALA A 41 3.81 9.53 -46.07
CA ALA A 41 3.56 10.53 -45.02
C ALA A 41 3.69 11.93 -45.67
N PRO A 42 2.95 12.96 -45.22
CA PRO A 42 3.23 13.66 -43.95
C PRO A 42 1.97 13.70 -43.04
N SER A 43 1.84 14.46 -41.95
CA SER A 43 2.61 15.61 -41.42
C SER A 43 2.55 15.70 -39.87
N ARG A 44 2.83 16.88 -39.30
CA ARG A 44 2.46 17.27 -37.92
C ARG A 44 1.43 18.41 -37.99
N VAL A 45 0.42 18.38 -37.14
CA VAL A 45 -0.25 19.58 -36.62
C VAL A 45 -0.41 19.39 -35.10
N ALA A 46 -0.01 20.39 -34.33
CA ALA A 46 -0.23 20.43 -32.88
C ALA A 46 -1.58 21.09 -32.59
N LEU A 47 -2.36 20.54 -31.66
CA LEU A 47 -3.60 21.15 -31.19
C LEU A 47 -3.61 21.34 -29.67
N SER A 48 -4.24 22.44 -29.28
CA SER A 48 -4.22 23.06 -27.97
C SER A 48 -5.19 22.41 -26.98
N ALA A 49 -4.86 22.49 -25.68
CA ALA A 49 -5.75 22.10 -24.60
C ALA A 49 -6.76 23.23 -24.27
N PRO A 50 -8.06 22.93 -24.11
CA PRO A 50 -9.01 23.87 -23.53
C PRO A 50 -9.12 23.68 -22.00
N ARG A 51 -8.90 24.76 -21.24
CA ARG A 51 -9.48 24.94 -19.90
C ARG A 51 -10.69 25.87 -20.03
N SER A 52 -11.83 25.50 -19.44
CA SER A 52 -12.83 26.49 -19.01
C SER A 52 -13.71 25.96 -17.88
N SER A 53 -13.82 26.77 -16.84
CA SER A 53 -14.75 26.64 -15.72
C SER A 53 -15.77 27.79 -15.81
N PRO A 54 -17.08 27.55 -15.65
CA PRO A 54 -18.07 28.62 -15.79
C PRO A 54 -18.57 29.14 -14.42
N PHE A 55 -18.51 30.46 -14.24
CA PHE A 55 -19.45 31.24 -13.40
C PHE A 55 -19.67 32.64 -14.04
N PRO A 56 -20.83 33.28 -13.85
CA PRO A 56 -21.33 34.35 -14.73
C PRO A 56 -20.95 35.78 -14.32
N VAL A 57 -21.26 36.72 -15.21
CA VAL A 57 -20.91 38.15 -15.17
C VAL A 57 -22.12 39.05 -14.85
N GLY A 58 -21.85 40.18 -14.18
CA GLY A 58 -22.62 41.44 -14.18
C GLY A 58 -21.76 42.52 -13.47
N SER A 59 -21.12 43.45 -14.19
CA SER A 59 -21.59 44.79 -14.61
C SER A 59 -21.65 45.81 -13.45
N GLU A 60 -20.99 46.99 -13.46
CA GLU A 60 -20.04 47.65 -14.38
C GLU A 60 -19.17 48.70 -13.58
N PRO A 61 -18.18 49.43 -14.18
CA PRO A 61 -17.03 50.03 -13.47
C PRO A 61 -17.20 51.57 -13.21
N PRO A 62 -16.18 52.48 -13.07
CA PRO A 62 -14.78 52.52 -13.56
C PRO A 62 -13.77 51.94 -12.51
N ASP A 63 -12.44 52.16 -12.47
CA ASP A 63 -11.51 53.08 -13.18
C ASP A 63 -10.05 52.51 -13.26
N SER A 64 -9.07 53.29 -13.76
CA SER A 64 -7.71 52.84 -14.16
C SER A 64 -6.57 52.97 -13.11
N ASP A 65 -5.62 52.01 -13.11
CA ASP A 65 -4.28 52.19 -13.72
C ASP A 65 -3.40 50.92 -13.68
N ASP A 66 -2.43 50.85 -14.60
CA ASP A 66 -1.72 49.63 -15.03
C ASP A 66 -0.57 49.13 -14.14
N SER A 67 -0.40 47.81 -14.04
CA SER A 67 0.72 47.07 -14.67
C SER A 67 0.96 45.66 -14.08
N PHE A 68 0.93 44.63 -14.93
CA PHE A 68 1.33 43.24 -14.60
C PHE A 68 2.29 42.68 -15.67
N PRO A 69 3.36 41.94 -15.29
CA PRO A 69 4.30 41.36 -16.25
C PRO A 69 3.83 40.02 -16.85
N VAL A 70 4.31 39.76 -18.07
CA VAL A 70 3.89 38.68 -18.99
C VAL A 70 4.48 37.30 -18.60
N PRO A 71 3.75 36.18 -18.79
CA PRO A 71 4.25 34.83 -18.49
C PRO A 71 5.30 34.33 -19.50
N PHE A 72 6.44 33.84 -18.98
CA PHE A 72 7.50 33.22 -19.78
C PHE A 72 7.17 31.76 -20.14
N SER A 73 6.89 31.49 -21.41
CA SER A 73 6.83 30.13 -21.97
C SER A 73 7.39 30.07 -23.40
N GLN A 74 8.73 30.08 -23.54
CA GLN A 74 9.43 29.79 -24.81
C GLN A 74 10.95 29.65 -24.60
N ILE A 75 11.47 28.42 -24.39
CA ILE A 75 12.87 28.07 -24.71
C ILE A 75 12.88 26.64 -25.27
N SER A 76 13.44 26.49 -26.47
CA SER A 76 13.77 25.19 -27.10
C SER A 76 15.28 24.93 -27.05
N PRO A 77 15.74 23.66 -27.11
CA PRO A 77 17.08 23.29 -26.68
C PRO A 77 18.18 23.64 -27.68
N ARG A 78 19.37 24.00 -27.19
CA ARG A 78 20.62 24.00 -27.98
C ARG A 78 21.46 22.75 -27.71
N GLN A 79 22.24 22.40 -28.71
CA GLN A 79 22.84 21.07 -28.91
C GLN A 79 24.16 20.88 -28.14
N SER A 80 24.50 19.60 -27.91
CA SER A 80 25.80 19.14 -27.43
C SER A 80 26.91 19.33 -28.48
N PRO A 81 28.17 19.56 -28.06
CA PRO A 81 29.36 19.20 -28.84
C PRO A 81 29.82 17.76 -28.57
N LEU A 82 30.60 17.20 -29.50
CA LEU A 82 31.10 15.82 -29.50
C LEU A 82 32.50 15.68 -28.87
N LEU A 83 32.92 14.43 -28.65
CA LEU A 83 34.23 14.02 -28.14
C LEU A 83 35.42 14.55 -28.98
N LEU A 84 36.56 14.72 -28.31
CA LEU A 84 37.90 14.29 -28.78
C LEU A 84 38.83 14.13 -27.55
N ASP A 85 39.36 12.92 -27.34
CA ASP A 85 40.60 12.69 -26.57
C ASP A 85 41.79 12.84 -27.54
N PRO A 86 43.00 13.22 -27.09
CA PRO A 86 43.97 12.18 -26.67
C PRO A 86 44.94 12.56 -25.53
N ASP A 87 45.51 11.51 -24.92
CA ASP A 87 46.86 11.32 -24.37
C ASP A 87 47.65 12.45 -23.66
N GLY A 88 48.32 12.10 -22.55
CA GLY A 88 49.51 12.84 -22.09
C GLY A 88 49.78 12.82 -20.59
N ASP A 89 50.84 12.13 -20.19
CA ASP A 89 51.39 12.03 -18.83
C ASP A 89 51.72 13.37 -18.12
N SER A 90 51.96 13.22 -16.81
CA SER A 90 52.96 13.93 -15.98
C SER A 90 52.49 14.88 -14.86
N VAL A 91 52.87 14.43 -13.66
CA VAL A 91 53.11 15.09 -12.38
C VAL A 91 53.67 16.52 -12.47
N VAL A 92 53.20 17.43 -11.60
CA VAL A 92 54.01 18.28 -10.67
C VAL A 92 53.11 19.18 -9.81
N CYS A 93 53.52 19.42 -8.55
CA CYS A 93 52.85 20.34 -7.62
C CYS A 93 53.43 21.77 -7.71
N ALA A 94 52.63 22.82 -7.55
CA ALA A 94 52.96 24.00 -6.72
C ALA A 94 51.88 25.11 -6.70
N ASN A 95 51.67 25.65 -5.49
CA ASN A 95 51.45 27.05 -5.11
C ASN A 95 50.33 27.90 -5.74
N GLY A 96 49.48 28.38 -4.83
CA GLY A 96 48.35 29.28 -5.06
C GLY A 96 48.68 30.69 -5.55
N ALA A 97 47.62 31.33 -6.06
CA ALA A 97 47.51 32.76 -6.27
C ALA A 97 46.09 33.23 -5.89
N ASN A 98 45.98 34.47 -5.42
CA ASN A 98 44.72 35.05 -4.93
C ASN A 98 43.70 35.30 -6.04
N PHE A 99 42.41 35.09 -5.74
CA PHE A 99 41.31 35.79 -6.43
C PHE A 99 40.32 36.36 -5.41
N ARG A 100 40.17 37.70 -5.41
CA ARG A 100 39.18 38.42 -4.58
C ARG A 100 37.80 38.36 -5.26
N SER A 101 36.75 38.03 -4.51
CA SER A 101 35.36 38.27 -4.92
C SER A 101 34.82 39.59 -4.32
N PRO A 102 34.10 40.45 -5.07
CA PRO A 102 33.79 41.81 -4.63
C PRO A 102 32.35 42.00 -4.13
N TRP A 103 31.99 41.50 -2.94
CA TRP A 103 30.71 41.83 -2.28
C TRP A 103 30.82 41.93 -0.75
N ARG A 104 31.01 43.15 -0.23
CA ARG A 104 30.58 43.56 1.12
C ARG A 104 30.10 45.02 1.10
N GLY A 105 28.83 45.23 1.43
CA GLY A 105 28.29 46.48 2.00
C GLY A 105 28.15 46.35 3.53
N PRO A 106 27.96 47.45 4.27
CA PRO A 106 28.40 47.54 5.65
C PRO A 106 27.39 47.04 6.69
N GLY A 107 27.93 46.64 7.83
CA GLY A 107 27.23 45.89 8.86
C GLY A 107 26.37 46.69 9.85
N LEU A 108 25.52 45.91 10.51
CA LEU A 108 25.03 46.14 11.87
C LEU A 108 25.42 44.90 12.68
N GLY A 109 26.16 45.10 13.77
CA GLY A 109 26.76 44.01 14.54
C GLY A 109 25.80 43.39 15.56
N LEU A 110 25.71 42.07 15.56
CA LEU A 110 25.21 41.27 16.67
C LEU A 110 26.15 40.06 16.82
N ASP A 111 26.91 40.02 17.91
CA ASP A 111 27.90 38.98 18.16
C ASP A 111 27.23 37.62 18.40
N TYR A 112 27.61 36.63 17.58
CA TYR A 112 27.35 35.22 17.84
C TYR A 112 28.69 34.49 18.01
N PRO A 113 28.92 33.75 19.11
CA PRO A 113 30.10 32.92 19.25
C PRO A 113 30.11 31.86 18.14
N THR A 114 31.16 31.86 17.33
CA THR A 114 31.30 30.93 16.20
C THR A 114 31.86 29.60 16.70
N GLU A 115 31.06 28.82 17.43
CA GLU A 115 31.36 27.42 17.65
C GLU A 115 30.91 26.58 16.45
N GLU A 116 31.88 25.99 15.75
CA GLU A 116 31.60 24.95 14.76
C GLU A 116 30.85 23.80 15.44
N LEU A 117 29.57 23.60 15.08
CA LEU A 117 28.80 22.43 15.48
C LEU A 117 29.39 21.17 14.83
N LYS A 118 30.43 20.62 15.47
CA LYS A 118 30.92 19.27 15.19
C LYS A 118 29.79 18.29 15.43
N MET A 119 29.23 17.77 14.33
CA MET A 119 28.34 16.62 14.32
C MET A 119 29.05 15.42 14.95
N VAL A 120 28.86 15.20 16.25
CA VAL A 120 29.41 14.05 16.96
C VAL A 120 28.67 12.80 16.50
N PHE A 121 29.29 12.06 15.57
CA PHE A 121 28.96 10.67 15.35
C PHE A 121 29.31 9.89 16.62
N PHE A 122 28.34 9.19 17.20
CA PHE A 122 28.61 8.18 18.21
C PHE A 122 29.26 6.96 17.55
N GLU A 123 30.60 6.94 17.52
CA GLU A 123 31.35 5.70 17.36
C GLU A 123 31.20 4.82 18.62
N GLU A 124 31.32 3.50 18.44
CA GLU A 124 31.13 2.53 19.52
C GLU A 124 32.24 2.67 20.59
N PRO A 125 31.93 2.64 21.91
CA PRO A 125 32.95 2.88 22.92
C PRO A 125 33.92 1.70 23.08
N ILE A 126 35.20 1.95 22.83
CA ILE A 126 36.31 1.06 23.18
C ILE A 126 36.57 1.12 24.69
N TRP A 127 36.97 -0.01 25.26
CA TRP A 127 37.14 -0.24 26.70
C TRP A 127 38.40 0.39 27.29
N VAL A 128 38.34 0.88 28.55
CA VAL A 128 39.32 0.68 29.66
C VAL A 128 38.86 1.46 30.92
N SER A 129 39.35 1.07 32.10
CA SER A 129 39.04 1.56 33.46
C SER A 129 40.31 1.37 34.34
N PRO A 130 40.36 1.58 35.68
CA PRO A 130 39.46 2.25 36.65
C PRO A 130 40.20 3.20 37.65
N LYS A 131 39.44 3.87 38.56
CA LYS A 131 39.55 3.74 40.04
C LYS A 131 38.56 4.65 40.80
N TYR A 132 38.12 4.18 41.98
CA TYR A 132 37.25 4.84 42.98
C TYR A 132 35.72 4.95 42.73
N SER A 133 35.00 3.81 42.80
CA SER A 133 33.66 3.66 43.46
C SER A 133 33.08 2.25 43.23
N ILE A 134 33.71 1.23 43.81
CA ILE A 134 33.51 -0.17 43.39
C ILE A 134 32.09 -0.70 43.67
N GLU A 135 31.41 -0.26 44.74
CA GLU A 135 30.08 -0.77 45.11
C GLU A 135 28.92 -0.07 44.37
N PHE A 136 28.93 1.26 44.28
CA PHE A 136 27.91 2.02 43.56
C PHE A 136 27.93 1.74 42.05
N ASP A 137 29.11 1.60 41.43
CA ASP A 137 29.20 1.25 40.02
C ASP A 137 28.87 -0.23 39.75
N ALA A 138 29.11 -1.14 40.69
CA ALA A 138 28.65 -2.53 40.55
C ALA A 138 27.12 -2.60 40.46
N ALA A 139 26.40 -1.95 41.39
CA ALA A 139 24.94 -1.89 41.37
C ALA A 139 24.40 -1.21 40.09
N ARG A 140 25.00 -0.09 39.67
CA ARG A 140 24.63 0.62 38.44
C ARG A 140 24.90 -0.23 37.19
N LYS A 141 25.99 -0.99 37.15
CA LYS A 141 26.37 -1.90 36.06
C LYS A 141 25.46 -3.13 35.99
N ILE A 142 25.06 -3.70 37.12
CA ILE A 142 24.07 -4.78 37.20
C ILE A 142 22.72 -4.28 36.67
N LYS A 143 22.21 -3.14 37.18
CA LYS A 143 20.95 -2.54 36.71
C LYS A 143 20.95 -2.25 35.20
N ARG A 144 22.09 -1.78 34.65
CA ARG A 144 22.28 -1.59 33.20
C ARG A 144 22.29 -2.92 32.44
N LEU A 145 22.92 -3.97 32.98
CA LEU A 145 22.94 -5.30 32.37
C LEU A 145 21.54 -5.93 32.34
N ASP A 146 20.74 -5.74 33.39
CA ASP A 146 19.38 -6.26 33.47
C ASP A 146 18.41 -5.50 32.55
N SER A 147 18.52 -4.17 32.45
CA SER A 147 17.81 -3.38 31.40
C SER A 147 18.10 -3.93 30.00
N LEU A 148 19.37 -4.17 29.66
CA LEU A 148 19.78 -4.74 28.37
C LEU A 148 19.27 -6.18 28.16
N ARG A 149 19.12 -6.97 29.24
CA ARG A 149 18.51 -8.31 29.18
C ARG A 149 17.00 -8.23 28.92
N GLU A 150 16.30 -7.28 29.55
CA GLU A 150 14.88 -7.03 29.34
C GLU A 150 14.59 -6.50 27.93
N GLU A 151 15.33 -5.50 27.46
CA GLU A 151 15.28 -5.01 26.09
C GLU A 151 15.51 -6.14 25.08
N ARG A 152 16.50 -7.01 25.32
CA ARG A 152 16.77 -8.18 24.46
C ARG A 152 15.63 -9.21 24.50
N ARG A 153 15.02 -9.47 25.66
CA ARG A 153 13.84 -10.35 25.79
C ARG A 153 12.65 -9.77 25.02
N LYS A 154 12.40 -8.47 25.17
CA LYS A 154 11.35 -7.70 24.49
C LYS A 154 11.53 -7.71 22.98
N TYR A 155 12.72 -7.37 22.49
CA TYR A 155 13.09 -7.45 21.07
C TYR A 155 12.90 -8.86 20.51
N ASN A 156 13.33 -9.90 21.24
CA ASN A 156 13.12 -11.29 20.81
C ASN A 156 11.64 -11.69 20.76
N SER A 157 10.80 -11.17 21.67
CA SER A 157 9.35 -11.35 21.64
C SER A 157 8.72 -10.67 20.42
N LEU A 158 9.02 -9.37 20.22
CA LEU A 158 8.56 -8.60 19.05
C LEU A 158 9.04 -9.22 17.74
N ARG A 159 10.27 -9.71 17.66
CA ARG A 159 10.80 -10.41 16.49
C ARG A 159 10.05 -11.71 16.21
N ARG A 160 9.68 -12.50 17.22
CA ARG A 160 8.82 -13.70 17.05
C ARG A 160 7.44 -13.29 16.52
N ARG A 161 6.84 -12.23 17.05
CA ARG A 161 5.55 -11.68 16.58
C ARG A 161 5.66 -11.19 15.13
N GLN A 162 6.73 -10.48 14.76
CA GLN A 162 6.99 -10.02 13.39
C GLN A 162 7.12 -11.18 12.41
N ILE A 163 7.87 -12.25 12.76
CA ILE A 163 8.00 -13.45 11.91
C ILE A 163 6.60 -14.01 11.62
N LYS A 164 5.78 -14.25 12.66
CA LYS A 164 4.40 -14.73 12.49
C LYS A 164 3.51 -13.75 11.68
N ALA A 165 3.71 -12.46 11.87
CA ALA A 165 2.97 -11.41 11.16
C ALA A 165 3.36 -11.27 9.68
N GLU A 166 4.54 -11.73 9.27
CA GLU A 166 4.92 -11.82 7.86
C GLU A 166 4.58 -13.19 7.24
N THR A 167 4.69 -14.29 7.99
CA THR A 167 4.64 -15.65 7.41
C THR A 167 3.39 -16.47 7.71
N GLU A 168 2.58 -16.09 8.71
CA GLU A 168 1.40 -16.86 9.14
C GLU A 168 0.08 -16.10 8.88
N VAL A 169 0.07 -15.03 8.07
CA VAL A 169 -1.14 -14.22 7.80
C VAL A 169 -2.21 -15.04 7.09
N TRP A 170 -1.88 -15.57 5.90
CA TRP A 170 -2.81 -16.36 5.10
C TRP A 170 -3.11 -17.72 5.74
N GLU A 171 -2.17 -18.27 6.50
CA GLU A 171 -2.37 -19.50 7.26
C GLU A 171 -3.43 -19.33 8.37
N ARG A 172 -3.31 -18.28 9.19
CA ARG A 172 -4.31 -17.97 10.23
C ARG A 172 -5.68 -17.69 9.63
N ALA A 173 -5.73 -16.93 8.53
CA ALA A 173 -6.98 -16.69 7.81
C ALA A 173 -7.65 -17.99 7.34
N VAL A 174 -6.90 -18.91 6.73
CA VAL A 174 -7.42 -20.24 6.34
C VAL A 174 -7.94 -21.03 7.53
N GLN A 175 -7.26 -20.96 8.68
CA GLN A 175 -7.69 -21.62 9.92
C GLN A 175 -8.98 -21.00 10.49
N GLU A 176 -9.10 -19.67 10.47
CA GLU A 176 -10.32 -18.94 10.85
C GLU A 176 -11.51 -19.33 9.95
N TYR A 177 -11.31 -19.39 8.62
CA TYR A 177 -12.36 -19.84 7.68
C TYR A 177 -12.81 -21.27 7.95
N LYS A 178 -11.87 -22.22 8.11
CA LYS A 178 -12.19 -23.62 8.44
C LYS A 178 -12.89 -23.78 9.80
N GLN A 179 -12.55 -22.94 10.78
CA GLN A 179 -13.21 -22.96 12.08
C GLN A 179 -14.64 -22.42 11.97
N LEU A 180 -14.87 -21.36 11.22
CA LEU A 180 -16.21 -20.81 10.95
C LEU A 180 -17.09 -21.80 10.18
N GLU A 181 -16.54 -22.43 9.13
CA GLU A 181 -17.16 -23.53 8.36
C GLU A 181 -17.60 -24.68 9.28
N LYS A 182 -16.69 -25.16 10.14
CA LYS A 182 -17.00 -26.21 11.14
C LYS A 182 -18.10 -25.79 12.12
N VAL A 183 -18.05 -24.57 12.66
CA VAL A 183 -19.07 -24.07 13.60
C VAL A 183 -20.44 -23.93 12.92
N MET A 184 -20.50 -23.55 11.64
CA MET A 184 -21.75 -23.51 10.87
C MET A 184 -22.35 -24.92 10.68
N LEU A 185 -21.52 -25.90 10.32
CA LEU A 185 -21.96 -27.30 10.16
C LEU A 185 -22.46 -27.90 11.48
N GLU A 186 -21.76 -27.66 12.59
CA GLU A 186 -22.12 -28.18 13.91
C GLU A 186 -23.39 -27.54 14.48
N LYS A 187 -23.57 -26.22 14.32
CA LYS A 187 -24.68 -25.48 14.95
C LYS A 187 -25.93 -25.35 14.09
N LYS A 188 -25.89 -25.73 12.80
CA LYS A 188 -26.96 -25.51 11.81
C LYS A 188 -27.45 -24.05 11.71
N LEU A 189 -26.64 -23.12 12.20
CA LEU A 189 -26.93 -21.69 12.26
C LEU A 189 -25.76 -20.99 11.56
N ALA A 190 -26.08 -20.13 10.59
CA ALA A 190 -25.15 -19.06 10.26
C ALA A 190 -24.99 -18.20 11.52
N PRO A 191 -23.76 -17.97 12.03
CA PRO A 191 -23.57 -16.94 13.04
C PRO A 191 -24.04 -15.60 12.46
N SER A 192 -24.35 -14.63 13.32
CA SER A 192 -24.68 -13.25 12.93
C SER A 192 -23.44 -12.54 12.39
N LEU A 193 -22.93 -13.01 11.26
CA LEU A 193 -21.70 -12.54 10.63
C LEU A 193 -21.97 -11.27 9.83
N PRO A 194 -21.02 -10.33 9.84
CA PRO A 194 -20.93 -9.27 8.84
C PRO A 194 -21.10 -9.83 7.42
N TYR A 195 -21.91 -9.17 6.59
CA TYR A 195 -22.35 -9.69 5.28
C TYR A 195 -21.21 -10.13 4.34
N VAL A 196 -20.05 -9.45 4.31
CA VAL A 196 -18.91 -9.90 3.49
C VAL A 196 -18.23 -11.14 4.05
N GLN A 197 -18.27 -11.38 5.37
CA GLN A 197 -17.77 -12.62 5.95
C GLN A 197 -18.67 -13.81 5.60
N SER A 198 -20.00 -13.64 5.56
CA SER A 198 -20.91 -14.69 5.08
C SER A 198 -20.76 -14.95 3.56
N LEU A 199 -20.58 -13.90 2.74
CA LEU A 199 -20.23 -14.08 1.31
C LEU A 199 -18.92 -14.88 1.14
N PHE A 200 -17.85 -14.50 1.85
CA PHE A 200 -16.57 -15.21 1.75
C PHE A 200 -16.64 -16.66 2.20
N LEU A 201 -17.43 -16.98 3.23
CA LEU A 201 -17.67 -18.38 3.63
C LEU A 201 -18.41 -19.16 2.53
N GLY A 202 -19.45 -18.56 1.94
CA GLY A 202 -20.18 -19.17 0.83
C GLY A 202 -19.35 -19.38 -0.44
N TRP A 203 -18.30 -18.59 -0.66
CA TRP A 203 -17.39 -18.74 -1.81
C TRP A 203 -16.17 -19.63 -1.52
N PHE A 204 -15.77 -19.77 -0.25
CA PHE A 204 -14.53 -20.45 0.14
C PHE A 204 -14.49 -21.92 -0.28
N GLU A 205 -15.49 -22.71 0.11
CA GLU A 205 -15.56 -24.14 -0.20
C GLU A 205 -15.69 -24.40 -1.72
N PRO A 206 -16.64 -23.80 -2.46
CA PRO A 206 -16.75 -24.00 -3.90
C PRO A 206 -15.46 -23.67 -4.66
N LEU A 207 -14.79 -22.56 -4.30
CA LEU A 207 -13.53 -22.15 -4.93
C LEU A 207 -12.36 -23.07 -4.55
N ARG A 208 -12.23 -23.45 -3.28
CA ARG A 208 -11.23 -24.42 -2.78
C ARG A 208 -11.32 -25.71 -3.58
N ASP A 209 -12.52 -26.26 -3.73
CA ASP A 209 -12.77 -27.54 -4.40
C ASP A 209 -12.61 -27.42 -5.92
N ALA A 210 -12.90 -26.26 -6.51
CA ALA A 210 -12.61 -25.96 -7.91
C ALA A 210 -11.09 -25.90 -8.19
N ILE A 211 -10.33 -25.21 -7.34
CA ILE A 211 -8.86 -25.16 -7.42
C ILE A 211 -8.26 -26.55 -7.20
N GLU A 212 -8.74 -27.33 -6.23
CA GLU A 212 -8.20 -28.67 -5.99
C GLU A 212 -8.49 -29.63 -7.15
N ARG A 213 -9.68 -29.55 -7.76
CA ARG A 213 -9.99 -30.28 -9.00
C ARG A 213 -9.03 -29.90 -10.14
N ASP A 214 -8.78 -28.61 -10.36
CA ASP A 214 -7.83 -28.15 -11.40
C ASP A 214 -6.39 -28.63 -11.10
N GLN A 215 -5.94 -28.53 -9.85
CA GLN A 215 -4.64 -29.08 -9.40
C GLN A 215 -4.51 -30.59 -9.66
N ARG A 216 -5.57 -31.38 -9.40
CA ARG A 216 -5.60 -32.82 -9.69
C ARG A 216 -5.56 -33.09 -11.20
N LEU A 217 -6.31 -32.33 -12.01
CA LEU A 217 -6.33 -32.45 -13.47
C LEU A 217 -4.98 -32.09 -14.12
N GLN A 218 -4.30 -31.05 -13.66
CA GLN A 218 -2.98 -30.66 -14.20
C GLN A 218 -1.85 -31.66 -13.83
N LYS A 219 -2.05 -32.49 -12.79
CA LYS A 219 -1.13 -33.59 -12.45
C LYS A 219 -1.29 -34.79 -13.38
N THR A 220 -2.50 -35.06 -13.89
CA THR A 220 -2.80 -36.24 -14.73
C THR A 220 -2.72 -35.97 -16.24
N LYS A 221 -2.91 -34.72 -16.69
CA LYS A 221 -2.81 -34.34 -18.11
C LYS A 221 -1.39 -34.52 -18.66
N ARG A 222 -1.28 -35.18 -19.83
CA ARG A 222 -0.02 -35.32 -20.60
C ARG A 222 0.51 -33.98 -21.13
N GLN A 223 -0.38 -33.14 -21.66
CA GLN A 223 -0.06 -31.75 -22.01
C GLN A 223 -0.55 -30.85 -20.88
N LYS A 224 0.40 -30.28 -20.14
CA LYS A 224 0.14 -29.38 -19.02
C LYS A 224 -0.13 -27.96 -19.52
N ALA A 225 -1.06 -27.26 -18.88
CA ALA A 225 -1.23 -25.82 -19.12
C ALA A 225 -0.01 -25.04 -18.64
N ALA A 226 0.24 -23.85 -19.20
CA ALA A 226 1.39 -23.02 -18.82
C ALA A 226 1.40 -22.58 -17.34
N TYR A 227 0.25 -22.55 -16.65
CA TYR A 227 0.16 -22.29 -15.21
C TYR A 227 0.28 -23.54 -14.33
N ALA A 228 0.32 -24.75 -14.92
CA ALA A 228 0.23 -26.02 -14.20
C ALA A 228 1.40 -26.25 -13.23
N GLU A 229 2.58 -25.73 -13.57
CA GLU A 229 3.76 -25.81 -12.71
C GLU A 229 3.60 -24.96 -11.45
N HIS A 230 2.85 -23.84 -11.53
CA HIS A 230 2.63 -22.92 -10.42
C HIS A 230 1.42 -23.28 -9.57
N ILE A 231 0.32 -23.74 -10.19
CA ILE A 231 -0.92 -24.04 -9.46
C ILE A 231 -0.74 -25.16 -8.41
N GLY A 232 0.22 -26.07 -8.62
CA GLY A 232 0.53 -27.15 -7.68
C GLY A 232 1.43 -26.79 -6.50
N LEU A 233 1.93 -25.54 -6.42
CA LEU A 233 2.96 -25.14 -5.43
C LEU A 233 2.40 -24.71 -4.07
N LEU A 234 1.11 -24.35 -3.98
CA LEU A 234 0.44 -24.02 -2.72
C LEU A 234 -0.84 -24.83 -2.52
N PRO A 235 -1.24 -25.09 -1.27
CA PRO A 235 -2.55 -25.64 -0.94
C PRO A 235 -3.73 -24.82 -1.51
N ALA A 236 -4.77 -25.52 -1.99
CA ALA A 236 -5.92 -24.94 -2.67
C ALA A 236 -6.76 -24.00 -1.78
N ASP A 237 -6.88 -24.33 -0.49
CA ASP A 237 -7.53 -23.50 0.54
C ASP A 237 -6.82 -22.14 0.69
N LYS A 238 -5.49 -22.12 0.73
CA LYS A 238 -4.72 -20.88 0.81
C LYS A 238 -4.81 -20.07 -0.48
N MET A 239 -4.79 -20.71 -1.65
CA MET A 239 -5.06 -20.03 -2.91
C MET A 239 -6.44 -19.39 -2.93
N ALA A 240 -7.49 -20.09 -2.48
CA ALA A 240 -8.86 -19.56 -2.42
C ALA A 240 -8.96 -18.28 -1.56
N VAL A 241 -8.40 -18.29 -0.34
CA VAL A 241 -8.39 -17.11 0.54
C VAL A 241 -7.63 -15.93 -0.10
N ILE A 242 -6.44 -16.18 -0.68
CA ILE A 242 -5.66 -15.13 -1.34
C ILE A 242 -6.45 -14.53 -2.52
N VAL A 243 -7.06 -15.36 -3.37
CA VAL A 243 -7.83 -14.93 -4.55
C VAL A 243 -9.04 -14.08 -4.13
N MET A 244 -9.85 -14.53 -3.17
CA MET A 244 -11.02 -13.79 -2.69
C MET A 244 -10.63 -12.43 -2.10
N HIS A 245 -9.63 -12.39 -1.20
CA HIS A 245 -9.23 -11.15 -0.54
C HIS A 245 -8.53 -10.18 -1.49
N LYS A 246 -7.70 -10.67 -2.42
CA LYS A 246 -7.05 -9.82 -3.42
C LYS A 246 -8.04 -9.27 -4.45
N MET A 247 -9.01 -10.07 -4.91
CA MET A 247 -10.05 -9.60 -5.83
C MET A 247 -10.89 -8.49 -5.18
N MET A 248 -11.39 -8.71 -3.97
CA MET A 248 -12.20 -7.70 -3.27
C MET A 248 -11.39 -6.46 -2.91
N GLY A 249 -10.15 -6.62 -2.44
CA GLY A 249 -9.24 -5.50 -2.18
C GLY A 249 -8.98 -4.65 -3.43
N LEU A 250 -8.85 -5.27 -4.62
CA LEU A 250 -8.71 -4.59 -5.91
C LEU A 250 -9.97 -3.80 -6.31
N LEU A 251 -11.15 -4.34 -6.02
CA LEU A 251 -12.45 -3.70 -6.32
C LEU A 251 -12.77 -2.52 -5.39
N MET A 252 -12.04 -2.37 -4.28
CA MET A 252 -12.13 -1.25 -3.33
C MET A 252 -11.16 -0.10 -3.62
N VAL A 253 -10.23 -0.25 -4.57
CA VAL A 253 -9.18 0.77 -4.79
C VAL A 253 -9.76 2.02 -5.44
N VAL A 254 -9.55 3.17 -4.78
CA VAL A 254 -9.88 4.51 -5.27
C VAL A 254 -9.32 4.75 -6.68
N GLY A 255 -10.16 5.17 -7.63
CA GLY A 255 -9.73 5.69 -8.93
C GLY A 255 -9.90 4.78 -10.15
N GLN A 256 -10.55 3.61 -10.01
CA GLN A 256 -11.23 2.96 -11.14
C GLN A 256 -12.75 3.16 -11.01
N GLU A 257 -13.51 2.88 -12.07
CA GLU A 257 -14.97 2.85 -11.97
C GLU A 257 -15.42 1.85 -10.90
N GLU A 258 -16.35 2.25 -10.05
CA GLU A 258 -16.76 1.52 -8.85
C GLU A 258 -17.06 0.03 -9.08
N GLY A 259 -16.48 -0.84 -8.26
CA GLY A 259 -16.70 -2.28 -8.37
C GLY A 259 -16.20 -2.88 -9.69
N ARG A 260 -15.24 -2.25 -10.38
CA ARG A 260 -14.65 -2.76 -11.63
C ARG A 260 -13.13 -2.74 -11.59
N VAL A 261 -12.50 -3.81 -12.06
CA VAL A 261 -11.03 -3.93 -12.19
C VAL A 261 -10.66 -4.47 -13.58
N ARG A 262 -9.54 -3.99 -14.16
CA ARG A 262 -9.02 -4.52 -15.42
C ARG A 262 -8.50 -5.95 -15.23
N VAL A 263 -8.91 -6.87 -16.11
CA VAL A 263 -8.57 -8.32 -15.98
C VAL A 263 -7.07 -8.54 -15.83
N VAL A 264 -6.25 -7.92 -16.69
CA VAL A 264 -4.79 -8.08 -16.67
C VAL A 264 -4.15 -7.59 -15.36
N GLN A 265 -4.67 -6.49 -14.79
CA GLN A 265 -4.21 -5.96 -13.51
C GLN A 265 -4.54 -6.93 -12.37
N ALA A 266 -5.78 -7.44 -12.35
CA ALA A 266 -6.21 -8.40 -11.33
C ALA A 266 -5.41 -9.71 -11.41
N ALA A 267 -5.22 -10.25 -12.62
CA ALA A 267 -4.48 -11.47 -12.85
C ALA A 267 -3.02 -11.38 -12.38
N VAL A 268 -2.30 -10.32 -12.77
CA VAL A 268 -0.90 -10.14 -12.34
C VAL A 268 -0.79 -9.97 -10.83
N GLN A 269 -1.65 -9.17 -10.19
CA GLN A 269 -1.57 -8.96 -8.73
C GLN A 269 -1.96 -10.20 -7.91
N ILE A 270 -2.91 -11.02 -8.40
CA ILE A 270 -3.26 -12.31 -7.77
C ILE A 270 -2.10 -13.30 -7.94
N GLY A 271 -1.54 -13.43 -9.15
CA GLY A 271 -0.38 -14.27 -9.42
C GLY A 271 0.85 -13.89 -8.58
N GLU A 272 1.14 -12.59 -8.47
CA GLU A 272 2.23 -12.07 -7.64
C GLU A 272 2.00 -12.38 -6.15
N ALA A 273 0.79 -12.22 -5.62
CA ALA A 273 0.49 -12.53 -4.22
C ALA A 273 0.70 -14.01 -3.88
N ILE A 274 0.39 -14.91 -4.82
CA ILE A 274 0.58 -16.36 -4.70
C ILE A 274 2.07 -16.73 -4.81
N GLU A 275 2.82 -16.07 -5.71
CA GLU A 275 4.28 -16.22 -5.81
C GLU A 275 4.98 -15.79 -4.51
N GLN A 276 4.54 -14.67 -3.91
CA GLN A 276 5.06 -14.17 -2.63
C GLN A 276 4.85 -15.19 -1.50
N GLU A 277 3.63 -15.72 -1.32
CA GLU A 277 3.34 -16.73 -0.30
C GLU A 277 4.12 -18.03 -0.53
N PHE A 278 4.27 -18.48 -1.79
CA PHE A 278 5.11 -19.64 -2.11
C PHE A 278 6.57 -19.42 -1.70
N LYS A 279 7.15 -18.26 -2.03
CA LYS A 279 8.53 -17.91 -1.66
C LYS A 279 8.74 -17.87 -0.15
N ILE A 280 7.77 -17.35 0.60
CA ILE A 280 7.78 -17.34 2.08
C ILE A 280 7.78 -18.77 2.63
N GLN A 281 6.89 -19.64 2.15
CA GLN A 281 6.84 -21.04 2.59
C GLN A 281 8.11 -21.82 2.23
N ALA A 282 8.63 -21.66 1.01
CA ALA A 282 9.86 -22.30 0.57
C ALA A 282 11.08 -21.85 1.41
N TYR A 283 11.16 -20.57 1.78
CA TYR A 283 12.18 -20.06 2.69
C TYR A 283 12.07 -20.70 4.09
N LEU A 284 10.85 -20.79 4.64
CA LEU A 284 10.61 -21.44 5.93
C LEU A 284 10.93 -22.94 5.91
N ALA A 285 10.59 -23.65 4.83
CA ALA A 285 10.91 -25.07 4.67
C ALA A 285 12.43 -25.30 4.66
N LYS A 286 13.20 -24.44 3.97
CA LYS A 286 14.67 -24.47 4.00
C LYS A 286 15.22 -24.18 5.41
N SER A 287 14.68 -23.19 6.13
CA SER A 287 15.17 -22.82 7.47
C SER A 287 14.83 -23.84 8.57
N LYS A 288 13.81 -24.68 8.37
CA LYS A 288 13.42 -25.77 9.28
C LYS A 288 14.28 -27.05 9.16
N ARG A 289 15.38 -27.05 8.40
CA ARG A 289 16.33 -28.18 8.29
C ARG A 289 17.62 -28.00 9.15
N PRO A 290 17.60 -28.11 10.50
CA PRO A 290 18.76 -28.60 11.26
C PRO A 290 18.79 -30.14 11.25
N GLY A 291 19.97 -30.74 11.42
CA GLY A 291 20.22 -32.15 11.06
C GLY A 291 19.42 -33.23 11.83
N ARG A 292 19.10 -34.31 11.09
CA ARG A 292 18.66 -35.65 11.53
C ARG A 292 17.73 -35.74 12.76
N ARG A 293 16.47 -36.14 12.50
CA ARG A 293 15.83 -37.27 13.19
C ARG A 293 14.76 -37.90 12.29
N ASN A 294 14.72 -39.24 12.25
CA ASN A 294 13.76 -40.01 11.47
C ASN A 294 12.34 -39.88 12.03
N ILE A 295 11.34 -39.96 11.15
CA ILE A 295 10.16 -40.86 11.17
C ILE A 295 9.06 -40.26 10.27
N GLY A 296 8.39 -41.10 9.46
CA GLY A 296 7.12 -40.77 8.80
C GLY A 296 7.23 -40.53 7.31
N ASN A 297 6.89 -41.55 6.52
CA ASN A 297 6.88 -41.48 5.06
C ASN A 297 5.76 -40.58 4.48
N ASP A 298 6.00 -40.24 3.22
CA ASP A 298 5.01 -40.14 2.13
C ASP A 298 4.52 -38.74 1.71
N ARG A 299 5.43 -37.99 1.07
CA ARG A 299 5.11 -36.83 0.19
C ARG A 299 6.28 -36.31 -0.68
N ASN A 300 7.53 -36.77 -0.51
CA ASN A 300 8.73 -36.08 -1.02
C ASN A 300 9.34 -36.61 -2.34
N ALA A 301 8.80 -37.68 -2.95
CA ALA A 301 9.45 -38.41 -4.04
C ALA A 301 9.82 -37.58 -5.30
N ILE A 302 9.16 -36.44 -5.54
CA ILE A 302 9.44 -35.56 -6.70
C ILE A 302 10.63 -34.61 -6.42
N LEU A 303 10.78 -34.15 -5.18
CA LEU A 303 11.89 -33.26 -4.78
C LEU A 303 13.19 -34.04 -4.57
N GLU A 304 13.13 -35.20 -3.91
CA GLU A 304 14.30 -36.05 -3.66
C GLU A 304 14.99 -36.48 -4.97
N LYS A 305 14.21 -36.86 -5.99
CA LYS A 305 14.76 -37.26 -7.30
C LYS A 305 15.48 -36.11 -8.02
N HIS A 306 15.07 -34.86 -7.77
CA HIS A 306 15.73 -33.67 -8.31
C HIS A 306 16.98 -33.28 -7.49
N GLU A 307 16.90 -33.32 -6.16
CA GLU A 307 18.04 -33.13 -5.25
C GLU A 307 19.16 -34.18 -5.51
N GLU A 308 18.82 -35.44 -5.76
CA GLU A 308 19.80 -36.51 -6.00
C GLU A 308 20.53 -36.38 -7.36
N ILE A 309 19.83 -35.95 -8.41
CA ILE A 309 20.42 -35.66 -9.73
C ILE A 309 21.34 -34.43 -9.62
N LEU A 310 20.94 -33.39 -8.89
CA LEU A 310 21.77 -32.21 -8.63
C LEU A 310 23.02 -32.55 -7.82
N GLY A 311 22.91 -33.35 -6.76
CA GLY A 311 24.05 -33.79 -5.95
C GLY A 311 25.10 -34.54 -6.78
N LYS A 312 24.66 -35.49 -7.62
CA LYS A 312 25.55 -36.21 -8.57
C LYS A 312 26.21 -35.27 -9.59
N ARG A 313 25.48 -34.24 -10.06
CA ARG A 313 25.99 -33.23 -11.00
C ARG A 313 26.99 -32.27 -10.34
N MET A 314 26.74 -31.85 -9.10
CA MET A 314 27.65 -31.01 -8.30
C MET A 314 28.96 -31.74 -8.00
N LEU A 315 28.89 -33.02 -7.59
CA LEU A 315 30.09 -33.83 -7.33
C LEU A 315 30.96 -33.95 -8.59
N LYS A 316 30.33 -34.19 -9.75
CA LYS A 316 31.01 -34.28 -11.05
C LYS A 316 31.66 -32.95 -11.45
N LEU A 317 31.01 -31.81 -11.22
CA LEU A 317 31.58 -30.48 -11.51
C LEU A 317 32.72 -30.09 -10.56
N LEU A 318 32.67 -30.53 -9.29
CA LEU A 318 33.77 -30.40 -8.33
C LEU A 318 34.98 -31.27 -8.73
N GLN A 319 34.76 -32.53 -9.12
CA GLN A 319 35.80 -33.41 -9.66
C GLN A 319 36.46 -32.82 -10.92
N MET A 320 35.68 -32.15 -11.78
CA MET A 320 36.18 -31.44 -12.96
C MET A 320 36.79 -30.05 -12.66
N LYS A 321 36.96 -29.67 -11.38
CA LYS A 321 37.47 -28.37 -10.91
C LYS A 321 36.75 -27.13 -11.48
N LYS A 322 35.52 -27.27 -11.96
CA LYS A 322 34.75 -26.19 -12.60
C LYS A 322 34.06 -25.28 -11.57
N LEU A 323 34.87 -24.60 -10.75
CA LEU A 323 34.42 -23.77 -9.62
C LEU A 323 33.45 -22.64 -10.01
N ILE A 324 33.47 -22.17 -11.27
CA ILE A 324 32.53 -21.15 -11.76
C ILE A 324 31.12 -21.73 -11.98
N GLU A 325 31.00 -22.95 -12.51
CA GLU A 325 29.71 -23.64 -12.66
C GLU A 325 29.15 -24.09 -11.30
N VAL A 326 30.02 -24.54 -10.39
CA VAL A 326 29.62 -24.85 -8.99
C VAL A 326 29.11 -23.58 -8.28
N LYS A 327 29.79 -22.43 -8.45
CA LYS A 327 29.31 -21.13 -7.93
C LYS A 327 28.00 -20.67 -8.57
N LYS A 328 27.76 -20.95 -9.86
CA LYS A 328 26.44 -20.70 -10.50
C LYS A 328 25.35 -21.58 -9.89
N LEU A 329 25.58 -22.87 -9.72
CA LEU A 329 24.61 -23.79 -9.10
C LEU A 329 24.26 -23.38 -7.67
N LEU A 330 25.25 -23.08 -6.83
CA LEU A 330 25.03 -22.57 -5.46
C LEU A 330 24.26 -21.24 -5.42
N LYS A 331 24.42 -20.39 -6.44
CA LYS A 331 23.66 -19.14 -6.54
C LYS A 331 22.19 -19.40 -6.92
N ASN A 332 21.96 -20.35 -7.83
CA ASN A 332 20.62 -20.80 -8.24
C ASN A 332 19.87 -21.53 -7.11
N GLU A 333 20.56 -22.11 -6.11
CA GLU A 333 19.90 -22.71 -4.92
C GLU A 333 19.31 -21.67 -3.96
N LEU A 334 19.79 -20.43 -4.00
CA LEU A 334 19.37 -19.33 -3.10
C LEU A 334 18.28 -18.45 -3.73
N GLU A 335 18.37 -18.17 -5.03
CA GLU A 335 17.41 -17.36 -5.76
C GLU A 335 16.28 -18.24 -6.35
N ILE A 336 15.12 -18.29 -5.69
CA ILE A 336 13.90 -18.82 -6.31
C ILE A 336 13.53 -17.87 -7.45
N GLU A 337 13.83 -18.28 -8.69
CA GLU A 337 13.52 -17.51 -9.90
C GLU A 337 12.07 -17.03 -9.88
N SER A 338 11.86 -15.76 -10.25
CA SER A 338 10.51 -15.21 -10.35
C SER A 338 9.75 -15.82 -11.52
N TRP A 339 8.46 -16.11 -11.34
CA TRP A 339 7.62 -16.73 -12.37
C TRP A 339 7.42 -15.81 -13.59
N GLY A 340 7.83 -14.54 -13.48
CA GLY A 340 7.67 -13.53 -14.50
C GLY A 340 6.21 -13.08 -14.65
N ARG A 341 6.02 -11.93 -15.31
CA ARG A 341 4.67 -11.37 -15.50
C ARG A 341 3.72 -12.29 -16.26
N ASP A 342 4.25 -13.06 -17.21
CA ASP A 342 3.47 -14.00 -18.01
C ASP A 342 2.99 -15.20 -17.18
N GLY A 343 3.86 -15.83 -16.38
CA GLY A 343 3.48 -16.91 -15.45
C GLY A 343 2.50 -16.44 -14.38
N GLN A 344 2.75 -15.27 -13.78
CA GLN A 344 1.83 -14.61 -12.84
C GLN A 344 0.46 -14.35 -13.46
N ALA A 345 0.41 -13.75 -14.66
CA ALA A 345 -0.84 -13.45 -15.36
C ALA A 345 -1.61 -14.72 -15.74
N LYS A 346 -0.94 -15.76 -16.26
CA LYS A 346 -1.57 -17.03 -16.65
C LYS A 346 -2.19 -17.76 -15.46
N LEU A 347 -1.50 -17.82 -14.33
CA LEU A 347 -2.05 -18.38 -13.10
C LEU A 347 -3.21 -17.54 -12.56
N GLY A 348 -3.04 -16.22 -12.51
CA GLY A 348 -4.06 -15.28 -12.05
C GLY A 348 -5.34 -15.35 -12.87
N CYS A 349 -5.25 -15.39 -14.21
CA CYS A 349 -6.40 -15.56 -15.09
C CYS A 349 -7.17 -16.85 -14.79
N ARG A 350 -6.47 -18.00 -14.64
CA ARG A 350 -7.15 -19.26 -14.34
C ARG A 350 -7.86 -19.23 -12.99
N LEU A 351 -7.24 -18.63 -11.97
CA LEU A 351 -7.86 -18.51 -10.64
C LEU A 351 -9.05 -17.53 -10.63
N ILE A 352 -9.02 -16.50 -11.49
CA ILE A 352 -10.14 -15.61 -11.74
C ILE A 352 -11.30 -16.33 -12.45
N GLU A 353 -11.02 -17.18 -13.44
CA GLU A 353 -12.04 -18.04 -14.07
C GLU A 353 -12.71 -18.95 -13.03
N LEU A 354 -11.93 -19.64 -12.21
CA LEU A 354 -12.45 -20.50 -11.14
C LEU A 354 -13.28 -19.70 -10.10
N LEU A 355 -12.90 -18.45 -9.80
CA LEU A 355 -13.69 -17.55 -8.96
C LEU A 355 -15.02 -17.15 -9.63
N LEU A 356 -15.01 -16.80 -10.92
CA LEU A 356 -16.21 -16.48 -11.70
C LEU A 356 -17.17 -17.67 -11.79
N GLU A 357 -16.65 -18.90 -11.87
CA GLU A 357 -17.41 -20.15 -11.90
C GLU A 357 -17.97 -20.57 -10.52
N SER A 358 -17.42 -20.04 -9.42
CA SER A 358 -17.70 -20.54 -8.05
C SER A 358 -18.37 -19.51 -7.12
N ALA A 359 -18.23 -18.21 -7.37
CA ALA A 359 -18.71 -17.16 -6.49
C ALA A 359 -20.10 -16.65 -6.93
N PHE A 360 -21.11 -16.91 -6.10
CA PHE A 360 -22.50 -16.52 -6.34
C PHE A 360 -23.10 -15.72 -5.17
N VAL A 361 -24.17 -14.99 -5.44
CA VAL A 361 -24.93 -14.19 -4.47
C VAL A 361 -26.40 -14.56 -4.57
N GLN A 362 -27.06 -14.68 -3.43
CA GLN A 362 -28.51 -14.82 -3.35
C GLN A 362 -29.14 -13.43 -3.35
N VAL A 363 -30.06 -13.18 -4.28
CA VAL A 363 -30.90 -11.98 -4.26
C VAL A 363 -32.04 -12.21 -3.27
N GLY A 364 -32.17 -11.31 -2.27
CA GLY A 364 -33.28 -11.36 -1.32
C GLY A 364 -34.63 -11.17 -2.03
N SER A 365 -35.58 -12.04 -1.75
CA SER A 365 -36.91 -12.05 -2.35
C SER A 365 -37.85 -11.04 -1.67
N ASP A 366 -37.72 -9.75 -1.99
CA ASP A 366 -38.72 -8.70 -1.68
C ASP A 366 -40.04 -8.87 -2.49
N ARG A 367 -40.37 -10.09 -2.92
CA ARG A 367 -41.55 -10.45 -3.74
C ARG A 367 -42.01 -11.88 -3.44
N LEU A 368 -43.08 -11.97 -2.64
CA LEU A 368 -43.90 -13.13 -2.29
C LEU A 368 -43.17 -14.38 -1.75
N GLU A 369 -43.75 -14.99 -0.72
CA GLU A 369 -43.13 -15.97 0.17
C GLU A 369 -42.79 -17.34 -0.48
N ASP A 370 -43.20 -17.58 -1.73
CA ASP A 370 -43.00 -18.84 -2.47
C ASP A 370 -41.93 -18.79 -3.59
N THR A 371 -41.21 -17.67 -3.77
CA THR A 371 -40.25 -17.56 -4.89
C THR A 371 -38.89 -18.16 -4.56
N ILE A 372 -38.43 -19.14 -5.36
CA ILE A 372 -37.09 -19.76 -5.25
C ILE A 372 -36.00 -18.66 -5.26
N PRO A 373 -35.02 -18.67 -4.34
CA PRO A 373 -33.97 -17.64 -4.28
C PRO A 373 -33.18 -17.57 -5.60
N VAL A 374 -33.26 -16.43 -6.28
CA VAL A 374 -32.54 -16.23 -7.55
C VAL A 374 -31.05 -16.04 -7.25
N VAL A 375 -30.26 -17.04 -7.64
CA VAL A 375 -28.81 -17.05 -7.51
C VAL A 375 -28.20 -16.34 -8.73
N GLN A 376 -27.30 -15.37 -8.50
CA GLN A 376 -26.60 -14.64 -9.54
C GLN A 376 -25.07 -14.70 -9.34
N PRO A 377 -24.25 -14.66 -10.41
CA PRO A 377 -22.80 -14.64 -10.28
C PRO A 377 -22.33 -13.35 -9.59
N ALA A 378 -21.47 -13.49 -8.58
CA ALA A 378 -20.93 -12.37 -7.80
C ALA A 378 -20.04 -11.43 -8.61
N PHE A 379 -19.40 -11.98 -9.65
CA PHE A 379 -18.48 -11.29 -10.55
C PHE A 379 -18.84 -11.61 -12.00
N ARG A 380 -18.67 -10.66 -12.92
CA ARG A 380 -18.95 -10.81 -14.36
C ARG A 380 -17.78 -10.28 -15.18
N HIS A 381 -17.33 -11.01 -16.21
CA HIS A 381 -16.33 -10.50 -17.15
C HIS A 381 -17.03 -9.78 -18.30
N MET A 382 -16.72 -8.49 -18.47
CA MET A 382 -17.31 -7.61 -19.48
C MET A 382 -16.23 -6.99 -20.37
N LEU A 383 -16.54 -6.81 -21.66
CA LEU A 383 -15.71 -6.01 -22.56
C LEU A 383 -16.19 -4.56 -22.58
N LYS A 384 -15.26 -3.62 -22.42
CA LYS A 384 -15.52 -2.17 -22.48
C LYS A 384 -14.78 -1.50 -23.61
N HIS A 385 -15.37 -0.44 -24.13
CA HIS A 385 -14.81 0.38 -25.18
C HIS A 385 -14.04 1.55 -24.57
N ILE A 386 -12.90 1.93 -25.17
CA ILE A 386 -12.25 3.20 -24.89
C ILE A 386 -12.94 4.26 -25.75
N PRO A 387 -13.59 5.29 -25.17
CA PRO A 387 -14.10 6.41 -25.94
C PRO A 387 -12.92 7.22 -26.48
N ASN A 388 -12.91 7.43 -27.79
CA ASN A 388 -12.01 8.37 -28.46
C ASN A 388 -12.74 9.72 -28.62
N GLU A 389 -12.02 10.83 -28.77
CA GLU A 389 -12.63 12.16 -28.91
C GLU A 389 -13.57 12.25 -30.13
N ASP A 390 -13.27 11.52 -31.21
CA ASP A 390 -14.10 11.41 -32.42
C ASP A 390 -15.23 10.36 -32.36
N GLY A 391 -15.53 9.79 -31.19
CA GLY A 391 -16.60 8.79 -30.99
C GLY A 391 -16.35 7.40 -31.61
N LYS A 392 -15.40 7.25 -32.54
CA LYS A 392 -14.99 5.95 -33.10
C LYS A 392 -14.22 5.13 -32.04
N SER A 393 -14.83 4.06 -31.56
CA SER A 393 -14.22 3.16 -30.56
C SER A 393 -13.07 2.33 -31.15
N VAL A 394 -11.82 2.73 -30.87
CA VAL A 394 -10.63 2.09 -31.47
C VAL A 394 -10.21 0.78 -30.79
N SER A 395 -10.50 0.61 -29.49
CA SER A 395 -10.04 -0.57 -28.73
C SER A 395 -11.02 -1.01 -27.64
N ARG A 396 -11.07 -2.33 -27.41
CA ARG A 396 -11.84 -2.99 -26.35
C ARG A 396 -10.89 -3.55 -25.29
N TYR A 397 -11.26 -3.45 -24.01
CA TYR A 397 -10.53 -4.03 -22.89
C TYR A 397 -11.44 -4.81 -21.95
N GLY A 398 -10.93 -5.90 -21.37
CA GLY A 398 -11.66 -6.73 -20.41
C GLY A 398 -11.63 -6.15 -19.00
N VAL A 399 -12.81 -6.10 -18.36
CA VAL A 399 -12.99 -5.75 -16.95
C VAL A 399 -13.78 -6.82 -16.21
N ILE A 400 -13.43 -7.04 -14.95
CA ILE A 400 -14.22 -7.82 -14.00
C ILE A 400 -15.10 -6.82 -13.26
N GLU A 401 -16.40 -7.04 -13.29
CA GLU A 401 -17.42 -6.23 -12.64
C GLU A 401 -18.04 -7.00 -11.48
N CYS A 402 -18.12 -6.35 -10.32
CA CYS A 402 -18.69 -6.86 -9.09
C CYS A 402 -20.19 -6.60 -9.04
N ASP A 403 -20.97 -7.56 -8.56
CA ASP A 403 -22.42 -7.39 -8.41
C ASP A 403 -22.77 -6.27 -7.39
N PRO A 404 -23.81 -5.44 -7.65
CA PRO A 404 -24.21 -4.38 -6.74
C PRO A 404 -24.51 -4.82 -5.30
N LEU A 405 -25.00 -6.04 -5.07
CA LEU A 405 -25.26 -6.55 -3.72
C LEU A 405 -23.96 -6.73 -2.92
N VAL A 406 -22.93 -7.31 -3.56
CA VAL A 406 -21.58 -7.44 -2.97
C VAL A 406 -21.00 -6.07 -2.63
N ARG A 407 -21.11 -5.09 -3.55
CA ARG A 407 -20.64 -3.71 -3.33
C ARG A 407 -21.39 -3.01 -2.18
N LYS A 408 -22.70 -3.19 -2.06
CA LYS A 408 -23.49 -2.66 -0.93
C LYS A 408 -23.06 -3.30 0.39
N GLY A 409 -22.71 -4.60 0.38
CA GLY A 409 -22.10 -5.27 1.52
C GLY A 409 -20.76 -4.69 1.95
N LEU A 410 -19.89 -4.43 0.96
CA LEU A 410 -18.50 -4.00 1.16
C LEU A 410 -18.39 -2.61 1.82
N ASN A 411 -19.35 -1.71 1.53
CA ASN A 411 -19.51 -0.40 2.19
C ASN A 411 -19.39 -0.47 3.72
N ASN A 412 -20.04 -1.46 4.33
CA ASN A 412 -20.17 -1.56 5.80
C ASN A 412 -19.15 -2.52 6.43
N THR A 413 -18.28 -3.14 5.62
CA THR A 413 -17.48 -4.29 6.06
C THR A 413 -16.02 -4.28 5.58
N ALA A 414 -15.56 -3.20 4.95
CA ALA A 414 -14.16 -2.98 4.56
C ALA A 414 -13.13 -3.36 5.64
N ARG A 415 -13.42 -3.07 6.92
CA ARG A 415 -12.59 -3.43 8.09
C ARG A 415 -12.31 -4.93 8.27
N HIS A 416 -13.13 -5.81 7.68
CA HIS A 416 -13.01 -7.27 7.74
C HIS A 416 -12.12 -7.85 6.62
N MET A 417 -11.64 -7.01 5.70
CA MET A 417 -10.63 -7.40 4.72
C MET A 417 -9.30 -7.71 5.41
N ILE A 418 -8.64 -8.78 4.96
CA ILE A 418 -7.28 -9.07 5.40
C ILE A 418 -6.35 -8.03 4.77
N ILE A 419 -5.73 -7.22 5.62
CA ILE A 419 -4.63 -6.33 5.25
C ILE A 419 -3.33 -7.11 5.52
N PRO A 420 -2.72 -7.75 4.51
CA PRO A 420 -1.42 -8.38 4.70
C PRO A 420 -0.36 -7.31 4.91
N TYR A 421 0.71 -7.67 5.65
CA TYR A 421 1.94 -6.88 5.75
C TYR A 421 1.77 -5.53 6.48
N LEU A 422 1.36 -5.61 7.75
CA LEU A 422 1.34 -4.46 8.67
C LEU A 422 2.75 -3.85 8.86
N PRO A 423 2.85 -2.58 9.30
CA PRO A 423 4.10 -1.95 9.73
C PRO A 423 4.90 -2.83 10.70
N MET A 424 6.22 -2.80 10.59
CA MET A 424 7.09 -3.75 11.27
C MET A 424 7.18 -3.47 12.77
N LEU A 425 7.07 -4.48 13.62
CA LEU A 425 7.23 -4.37 15.08
C LEU A 425 8.70 -4.25 15.54
N ILE A 426 9.65 -4.42 14.60
CA ILE A 426 11.08 -4.28 14.83
C ILE A 426 11.71 -3.47 13.68
N PRO A 427 12.91 -2.88 13.86
CA PRO A 427 13.59 -2.17 12.78
C PRO A 427 13.72 -3.01 11.50
N PRO A 428 13.50 -2.42 10.30
CA PRO A 428 13.70 -3.09 9.02
C PRO A 428 15.11 -3.63 8.82
N LYS A 429 15.26 -4.60 7.92
CA LYS A 429 16.58 -5.01 7.43
C LYS A 429 17.23 -3.85 6.68
N SER A 430 18.46 -3.54 7.09
CA SER A 430 19.34 -2.64 6.36
C SER A 430 19.51 -3.02 4.90
N TRP A 431 19.39 -2.03 4.01
CA TRP A 431 19.57 -2.19 2.57
C TRP A 431 21.04 -2.48 2.20
N LYS A 432 21.23 -3.51 1.37
CA LYS A 432 22.55 -4.00 0.90
C LYS A 432 22.61 -4.21 -0.62
N GLY A 433 21.50 -3.99 -1.32
CA GLY A 433 21.31 -4.21 -2.74
C GLY A 433 19.86 -3.97 -3.15
N TYR A 434 19.56 -4.07 -4.45
CA TYR A 434 18.23 -3.79 -5.00
C TYR A 434 17.10 -4.58 -4.34
N ASP A 435 17.30 -5.87 -4.10
CA ASP A 435 16.33 -6.84 -3.57
C ASP A 435 16.71 -7.35 -2.15
N LEU A 436 17.60 -6.61 -1.47
CA LEU A 436 18.21 -7.00 -0.19
C LEU A 436 18.05 -5.90 0.86
N GLY A 437 16.90 -5.82 1.50
CA GLY A 437 16.59 -4.89 2.60
C GLY A 437 15.11 -4.95 2.99
N GLY A 438 14.61 -3.98 3.75
CA GLY A 438 13.18 -3.86 4.09
C GLY A 438 12.68 -4.95 5.05
N HIS A 439 11.76 -5.79 4.60
CA HIS A 439 11.07 -6.79 5.44
C HIS A 439 11.93 -8.02 5.78
N LEU A 440 11.45 -8.89 6.69
CA LEU A 440 12.17 -10.10 7.07
C LEU A 440 12.09 -11.23 6.03
N PHE A 441 10.93 -11.46 5.44
CA PHE A 441 10.67 -12.53 4.46
C PHE A 441 9.98 -12.02 3.20
N LEU A 442 9.27 -10.89 3.29
CA LEU A 442 8.59 -10.31 2.13
C LEU A 442 9.61 -9.74 1.14
N PRO A 443 9.46 -10.02 -0.18
CA PRO A 443 10.34 -9.44 -1.18
C PRO A 443 10.22 -7.91 -1.16
N SER A 444 11.36 -7.25 -0.99
CA SER A 444 11.43 -5.81 -0.82
C SER A 444 12.43 -5.24 -1.81
N TYR A 445 12.00 -4.30 -2.63
CA TYR A 445 12.82 -3.69 -3.67
C TYR A 445 13.12 -2.24 -3.34
N ALA A 446 14.39 -1.84 -3.43
CA ALA A 446 14.88 -0.51 -3.10
C ALA A 446 14.31 0.58 -4.03
N MET A 447 13.88 0.21 -5.23
CA MET A 447 13.28 1.10 -6.22
C MET A 447 12.04 0.47 -6.87
N ARG A 448 10.95 1.22 -6.95
CA ARG A 448 9.69 0.89 -7.62
C ARG A 448 9.84 1.09 -9.12
N THR A 449 10.04 0.01 -9.88
CA THR A 449 10.25 0.09 -11.34
C THR A 449 8.98 -0.10 -12.17
N HIS A 450 7.85 -0.40 -11.52
CA HIS A 450 6.60 -0.85 -12.17
C HIS A 450 6.81 -1.95 -13.22
N GLY A 451 7.86 -2.76 -13.04
CA GLY A 451 8.28 -3.87 -13.92
C GLY A 451 8.87 -3.43 -15.27
N ALA A 452 9.36 -2.20 -15.40
CA ALA A 452 10.30 -1.84 -16.46
C ALA A 452 11.63 -2.58 -16.20
N LYS A 453 12.04 -3.46 -17.13
CA LYS A 453 13.27 -4.27 -17.00
C LYS A 453 14.52 -3.41 -16.99
N GLU A 454 14.62 -2.46 -17.92
CA GLU A 454 15.74 -1.51 -18.04
C GLU A 454 16.04 -0.80 -16.71
N GLN A 455 15.02 -0.38 -15.98
CA GLN A 455 15.17 0.25 -14.66
C GLN A 455 15.67 -0.73 -13.58
N GLN A 456 15.27 -2.01 -13.65
CA GLN A 456 15.77 -3.05 -12.74
C GLN A 456 17.23 -3.40 -13.04
N ASP A 457 17.58 -3.51 -14.31
CA ASP A 457 18.92 -3.85 -14.77
C ASP A 457 19.91 -2.69 -14.53
N ALA A 458 19.46 -1.44 -14.70
CA ALA A 458 20.20 -0.24 -14.32
C ALA A 458 20.57 -0.25 -12.82
N ILE A 459 19.60 -0.37 -11.90
CA ILE A 459 19.91 -0.35 -10.46
C ILE A 459 20.68 -1.61 -9.99
N ARG A 460 20.57 -2.74 -10.70
CA ARG A 460 21.35 -3.96 -10.43
C ARG A 460 22.78 -3.91 -10.94
N SER A 461 23.05 -3.17 -12.02
CA SER A 461 24.40 -3.02 -12.60
C SER A 461 25.25 -1.98 -11.89
N VAL A 462 24.64 -0.96 -11.26
CA VAL A 462 25.37 0.07 -10.49
C VAL A 462 26.17 -0.55 -9.33
N PRO A 463 27.48 -0.23 -9.20
CA PRO A 463 28.30 -0.73 -8.10
C PRO A 463 27.75 -0.32 -6.72
N ARG A 464 27.57 -1.30 -5.82
CA ARG A 464 27.00 -1.10 -4.46
C ARG A 464 27.66 0.02 -3.65
N LYS A 465 28.95 0.32 -3.89
CA LYS A 465 29.67 1.43 -3.25
C LYS A 465 29.04 2.80 -3.56
N GLN A 466 28.53 3.00 -4.78
CA GLN A 466 27.86 4.25 -5.19
C GLN A 466 26.47 4.39 -4.52
N LEU A 467 25.75 3.28 -4.37
CA LEU A 467 24.43 3.25 -3.71
C LEU A 467 24.49 3.31 -2.17
N LYS A 468 25.68 3.29 -1.55
CA LYS A 468 25.84 3.24 -0.08
C LYS A 468 25.07 4.35 0.64
N LYS A 469 25.23 5.61 0.21
CA LYS A 469 24.51 6.75 0.79
C LYS A 469 22.98 6.65 0.64
N VAL A 470 22.52 6.08 -0.47
CA VAL A 470 21.10 5.87 -0.76
C VAL A 470 20.50 4.82 0.19
N PHE A 471 21.23 3.72 0.42
CA PHE A 471 20.85 2.69 1.38
C PHE A 471 20.90 3.22 2.83
N GLU A 472 21.91 4.01 3.19
CA GLU A 472 22.01 4.65 4.51
C GLU A 472 20.84 5.63 4.77
N ALA A 473 20.40 6.38 3.76
CA ALA A 473 19.23 7.26 3.86
C ALA A 473 17.92 6.45 4.05
N LEU A 474 17.71 5.40 3.24
CA LEU A 474 16.55 4.50 3.38
C LEU A 474 16.51 3.79 4.74
N ASP A 475 17.67 3.35 5.23
CA ASP A 475 17.84 2.74 6.55
C ASP A 475 17.52 3.73 7.67
N THR A 476 17.96 4.98 7.54
CA THR A 476 17.69 6.04 8.52
C THR A 476 16.20 6.31 8.62
N LEU A 477 15.52 6.52 7.48
CA LEU A 477 14.06 6.67 7.42
C LEU A 477 13.32 5.44 7.97
N GLY A 478 13.84 4.24 7.69
CA GLY A 478 13.26 2.98 8.16
C GLY A 478 13.44 2.69 9.65
N ARG A 479 14.48 3.24 10.28
CA ARG A 479 14.78 3.07 11.70
C ARG A 479 13.99 4.03 12.61
N THR A 480 13.35 5.06 12.07
CA THR A 480 12.47 5.95 12.85
C THR A 480 11.28 5.18 13.40
N LYS A 481 11.17 5.13 14.74
CA LYS A 481 10.08 4.43 15.45
C LYS A 481 8.87 5.34 15.62
N TRP A 482 7.72 4.90 15.12
CA TRP A 482 6.43 5.58 15.20
C TRP A 482 5.51 4.89 16.19
N ARG A 483 4.52 5.61 16.75
CA ARG A 483 3.40 5.02 17.50
C ARG A 483 2.09 5.70 17.11
N ILE A 484 0.97 5.10 17.52
CA ILE A 484 -0.36 5.70 17.39
C ILE A 484 -0.56 6.76 18.47
N ASN A 485 -0.91 7.99 18.09
CA ASN A 485 -1.46 8.98 19.02
C ASN A 485 -2.89 8.56 19.36
N LYS A 486 -3.07 7.96 20.54
CA LYS A 486 -4.36 7.42 20.98
C LYS A 486 -5.43 8.51 21.13
N ARG A 487 -5.06 9.68 21.66
CA ARG A 487 -5.99 10.79 21.90
C ARG A 487 -6.63 11.30 20.62
N ILE A 488 -5.87 11.31 19.52
CA ILE A 488 -6.40 11.65 18.20
C ILE A 488 -7.18 10.48 17.59
N LEU A 489 -6.72 9.23 17.75
CA LEU A 489 -7.47 8.07 17.29
C LEU A 489 -8.86 7.99 17.94
N ASP A 490 -8.96 8.17 19.26
CA ASP A 490 -10.21 8.14 20.02
C ASP A 490 -11.20 9.21 19.50
N VAL A 491 -10.72 10.44 19.24
CA VAL A 491 -11.50 11.53 18.65
C VAL A 491 -11.98 11.17 17.23
N VAL A 492 -11.11 10.60 16.39
CA VAL A 492 -11.48 10.17 15.04
C VAL A 492 -12.52 9.05 15.09
N GLU A 493 -12.35 8.05 15.95
CA GLU A 493 -13.30 6.94 16.10
C GLU A 493 -14.68 7.43 16.52
N ILE A 494 -14.77 8.40 17.44
CA ILE A 494 -16.03 9.04 17.84
C ILE A 494 -16.67 9.81 16.66
N LEU A 495 -15.92 10.66 15.97
CA LEU A 495 -16.45 11.42 14.82
C LEU A 495 -16.88 10.49 13.67
N TRP A 496 -16.16 9.40 13.46
CA TRP A 496 -16.51 8.37 12.49
C TRP A 496 -17.75 7.58 12.90
N SER A 497 -17.90 7.22 14.18
CA SER A 497 -19.11 6.54 14.66
C SER A 497 -20.35 7.42 14.54
N GLN A 498 -20.20 8.74 14.74
CA GLN A 498 -21.29 9.72 14.60
C GLN A 498 -21.73 9.99 13.15
N GLY A 499 -20.94 9.60 12.15
CA GLY A 499 -21.32 9.68 10.73
C GLY A 499 -20.29 10.33 9.80
N GLY A 500 -19.16 10.83 10.32
CA GLY A 500 -18.16 11.56 9.53
C GLY A 500 -18.68 12.91 9.02
N GLY A 501 -18.11 13.41 7.92
CA GLY A 501 -18.48 14.71 7.34
C GLY A 501 -17.91 15.94 8.08
N ILE A 502 -17.00 15.72 9.03
CA ILE A 502 -16.41 16.74 9.92
C ILE A 502 -14.88 16.62 9.86
N ALA A 503 -14.15 17.74 9.97
CA ALA A 503 -12.68 17.76 10.02
C ALA A 503 -12.02 17.01 8.83
N GLY A 504 -12.55 17.17 7.62
CA GLY A 504 -12.05 16.48 6.42
C GLY A 504 -12.43 15.00 6.29
N LEU A 505 -13.11 14.40 7.28
CA LEU A 505 -13.66 13.05 7.14
C LEU A 505 -14.84 13.04 6.15
N VAL A 506 -14.89 12.03 5.29
CA VAL A 506 -16.02 11.82 4.37
C VAL A 506 -17.32 11.52 5.14
N ASN A 507 -18.48 11.90 4.58
CA ASN A 507 -19.77 11.51 5.14
C ASN A 507 -20.04 10.01 4.89
N ARG A 508 -20.47 9.28 5.92
CA ARG A 508 -20.80 7.84 5.83
C ARG A 508 -22.11 7.55 5.10
N LYS A 509 -23.00 8.52 4.97
CA LYS A 509 -24.25 8.43 4.20
C LYS A 509 -24.06 8.94 2.77
N ASP A 510 -24.79 8.34 1.84
CA ASP A 510 -24.86 8.78 0.45
C ASP A 510 -25.75 10.02 0.28
N ILE A 511 -25.41 10.84 -0.71
CA ILE A 511 -26.29 11.90 -1.22
C ILE A 511 -27.52 11.21 -1.82
N GLN A 512 -28.70 11.59 -1.34
CA GLN A 512 -29.96 11.08 -1.87
C GLN A 512 -30.10 11.45 -3.34
N LEU A 513 -30.55 10.50 -4.15
CA LEU A 513 -30.85 10.76 -5.56
C LEU A 513 -32.23 11.39 -5.64
N SER A 514 -32.33 12.51 -6.37
CA SER A 514 -33.62 13.11 -6.69
C SER A 514 -34.47 12.14 -7.52
N ASP A 515 -35.73 11.97 -7.18
CA ASP A 515 -36.69 11.25 -8.01
C ASP A 515 -36.83 11.89 -9.38
N ARG A 516 -37.27 11.09 -10.36
CA ARG A 516 -37.52 11.59 -11.72
C ARG A 516 -38.68 12.58 -11.66
N PRO A 517 -38.57 13.79 -12.24
CA PRO A 517 -39.71 14.70 -12.33
C PRO A 517 -40.80 14.08 -13.22
N ASP A 518 -42.06 14.24 -12.80
CA ASP A 518 -43.25 13.83 -13.58
C ASP A 518 -43.54 14.76 -14.77
N SER A 519 -42.82 15.87 -14.87
CA SER A 519 -42.84 16.82 -15.99
C SER A 519 -42.32 16.20 -17.29
N GLU A 520 -43.00 16.52 -18.39
CA GLU A 520 -42.53 16.18 -19.75
C GLU A 520 -41.46 17.15 -20.28
N ASP A 521 -41.14 18.23 -19.56
CA ASP A 521 -40.12 19.19 -20.03
C ASP A 521 -38.74 18.51 -20.18
N LEU A 522 -38.26 18.53 -21.43
CA LEU A 522 -36.97 17.99 -21.80
C LEU A 522 -35.81 18.70 -21.06
N ASN A 523 -35.96 19.96 -20.65
CA ASN A 523 -34.92 20.68 -19.92
C ASN A 523 -34.86 20.28 -18.45
N GLU A 524 -35.99 20.16 -17.76
CA GLU A 524 -36.08 19.54 -16.43
C GLU A 524 -35.58 18.10 -16.41
N ILE A 525 -35.98 17.27 -17.37
CA ILE A 525 -35.48 15.89 -17.50
C ILE A 525 -33.96 15.86 -17.73
N LYS A 526 -33.40 16.76 -18.57
CA LYS A 526 -31.95 16.88 -18.77
C LYS A 526 -31.24 17.30 -17.47
N LYS A 527 -31.78 18.30 -16.76
CA LYS A 527 -31.24 18.81 -15.49
C LYS A 527 -31.26 17.73 -14.41
N TRP A 528 -32.36 16.97 -14.30
CA TRP A 528 -32.47 15.80 -13.43
C TRP A 528 -31.45 14.71 -13.78
N ARG A 529 -31.30 14.35 -15.06
CA ARG A 529 -30.29 13.36 -15.51
C ARG A 529 -28.87 13.81 -15.15
N TRP A 530 -28.55 15.09 -15.34
CA TRP A 530 -27.25 15.67 -14.99
C TRP A 530 -27.00 15.63 -13.49
N ASN A 531 -27.95 16.12 -12.68
CA ASN A 531 -27.85 16.12 -11.22
C ASN A 531 -27.74 14.70 -10.66
N THR A 532 -28.55 13.75 -11.16
CA THR A 532 -28.49 12.33 -10.80
C THR A 532 -27.14 11.71 -11.16
N LYS A 533 -26.58 12.03 -12.33
CA LYS A 533 -25.23 11.57 -12.74
C LYS A 533 -24.15 12.16 -11.82
N LYS A 534 -24.25 13.44 -11.47
CA LYS A 534 -23.33 14.13 -10.54
C LYS A 534 -23.40 13.51 -9.13
N ALA A 535 -24.59 13.28 -8.59
CA ALA A 535 -24.80 12.66 -7.29
C ALA A 535 -24.29 11.21 -7.25
N LYS A 536 -24.58 10.40 -8.29
CA LYS A 536 -24.03 9.03 -8.42
C LYS A 536 -22.50 9.02 -8.45
N LYS A 537 -21.87 9.96 -9.19
CA LYS A 537 -20.41 10.12 -9.21
C LYS A 537 -19.86 10.50 -7.82
N ALA A 538 -20.47 11.47 -7.15
CA ALA A 538 -20.05 11.88 -5.80
C ALA A 538 -20.17 10.75 -4.78
N ASN A 539 -21.27 9.97 -4.79
CA ASN A 539 -21.43 8.80 -3.93
C ASN A 539 -20.36 7.73 -4.19
N SER A 540 -19.97 7.54 -5.46
CA SER A 540 -18.90 6.62 -5.88
C SER A 540 -17.53 7.00 -5.30
N GLU A 541 -17.21 8.30 -5.39
CA GLU A 541 -15.98 8.89 -4.84
C GLU A 541 -15.99 8.80 -3.30
N MET A 542 -17.12 9.15 -2.66
CA MET A 542 -17.28 9.02 -1.21
C MET A 542 -17.17 7.58 -0.71
N HIS A 543 -17.79 6.60 -1.39
CA HIS A 543 -17.67 5.18 -1.03
C HIS A 543 -16.19 4.74 -0.99
N SER A 544 -15.44 5.09 -2.04
CA SER A 544 -14.02 4.78 -2.15
C SER A 544 -13.21 5.38 -0.98
N LEU A 545 -13.51 6.62 -0.59
CA LEU A 545 -12.89 7.29 0.57
C LEU A 545 -13.31 6.67 1.92
N ARG A 546 -14.57 6.22 2.08
CA ARG A 546 -15.01 5.50 3.29
C ARG A 546 -14.22 4.21 3.47
N CYS A 547 -14.04 3.43 2.40
CA CYS A 547 -13.27 2.20 2.44
C CYS A 547 -11.80 2.45 2.80
N ASP A 548 -11.17 3.49 2.26
CA ASP A 548 -9.80 3.88 2.61
C ASP A 548 -9.68 4.28 4.10
N ILE A 549 -10.62 5.06 4.64
CA ILE A 549 -10.66 5.43 6.07
C ILE A 549 -10.86 4.20 6.96
N GLU A 550 -11.81 3.31 6.66
CA GLU A 550 -12.04 2.07 7.42
C GLU A 550 -10.80 1.16 7.43
N LEU A 551 -10.05 1.08 6.32
CA LEU A 551 -8.78 0.33 6.27
C LEU A 551 -7.68 1.01 7.08
N LYS A 552 -7.55 2.34 7.02
CA LYS A 552 -6.61 3.13 7.84
C LYS A 552 -6.87 2.95 9.33
N LEU A 553 -8.12 3.08 9.76
CA LEU A 553 -8.54 2.86 11.14
C LEU A 553 -8.30 1.40 11.55
N SER A 554 -8.69 0.41 10.75
CA SER A 554 -8.42 -1.01 11.02
C SER A 554 -6.92 -1.29 11.27
N VAL A 555 -5.99 -0.61 10.59
CA VAL A 555 -4.56 -0.70 10.90
C VAL A 555 -4.21 0.06 12.18
N ALA A 556 -4.71 1.27 12.39
CA ALA A 556 -4.46 2.06 13.59
C ALA A 556 -4.90 1.34 14.88
N CYS A 557 -6.13 0.79 14.92
CA CYS A 557 -6.63 0.01 16.04
C CYS A 557 -5.77 -1.23 16.33
N LYS A 558 -5.27 -1.92 15.28
CA LYS A 558 -4.38 -3.08 15.43
C LYS A 558 -3.01 -2.70 16.04
N LEU A 559 -2.51 -1.51 15.73
CA LEU A 559 -1.21 -1.01 16.20
C LEU A 559 -1.29 -0.18 17.50
N SER A 560 -2.48 0.22 17.96
CA SER A 560 -2.64 1.06 19.15
C SER A 560 -2.17 0.38 20.45
N SER A 561 -2.12 -0.95 20.47
CA SER A 561 -1.57 -1.73 21.59
C SER A 561 -0.04 -1.83 21.58
N GLU A 562 0.62 -1.48 20.49
CA GLU A 562 2.08 -1.52 20.35
C GLU A 562 2.72 -0.24 20.91
N GLU A 563 3.86 -0.37 21.58
CA GLU A 563 4.68 0.79 22.00
C GLU A 563 5.29 1.55 20.82
N GLY A 564 5.36 0.90 19.66
CA GLY A 564 5.73 1.52 18.40
C GLY A 564 6.22 0.51 17.36
N PHE A 565 6.25 0.98 16.13
CA PHE A 565 6.47 0.22 14.90
C PHE A 565 7.29 1.05 13.90
N TYR A 566 7.68 0.41 12.81
CA TYR A 566 8.63 0.94 11.83
C TYR A 566 8.09 0.79 10.41
N TYR A 567 8.45 1.74 9.54
CA TYR A 567 8.10 1.72 8.13
C TYR A 567 9.34 1.42 7.29
N PRO A 568 9.49 0.23 6.68
CA PRO A 568 10.49 0.06 5.63
C PRO A 568 10.17 1.02 4.48
N HIS A 569 11.20 1.70 3.97
CA HIS A 569 11.11 2.66 2.87
C HIS A 569 11.74 2.11 1.60
N ASN A 570 11.20 2.53 0.45
CA ASN A 570 11.81 2.36 -0.87
C ASN A 570 11.62 3.61 -1.73
N LEU A 571 12.24 3.64 -2.91
CA LEU A 571 12.26 4.80 -3.80
C LEU A 571 11.29 4.65 -4.98
N ASP A 572 10.84 5.76 -5.55
CA ASP A 572 10.40 5.79 -6.96
C ASP A 572 11.60 5.81 -7.93
N PHE A 573 11.34 5.76 -9.23
CA PHE A 573 12.39 5.84 -10.27
C PHE A 573 13.15 7.18 -10.29
N ARG A 574 12.71 8.19 -9.53
CA ARG A 574 13.32 9.53 -9.40
C ARG A 574 14.16 9.67 -8.13
N GLY A 575 14.16 8.67 -7.26
CA GLY A 575 14.86 8.69 -5.97
C GLY A 575 14.08 9.29 -4.81
N ARG A 576 12.76 9.50 -4.93
CA ARG A 576 11.91 9.96 -3.81
C ARG A 576 11.56 8.78 -2.91
N ALA A 577 11.75 8.93 -1.60
CA ALA A 577 11.47 7.88 -0.62
C ALA A 577 9.99 7.81 -0.24
N TYR A 578 9.47 6.59 -0.09
CA TYR A 578 8.10 6.28 0.28
C TYR A 578 8.07 5.09 1.26
N PRO A 579 7.26 5.15 2.34
CA PRO A 579 6.89 3.98 3.12
C PRO A 579 6.34 2.86 2.21
N MET A 580 6.68 1.61 2.51
CA MET A 580 6.19 0.44 1.77
C MET A 580 4.76 0.04 2.16
N HIS A 581 4.29 0.41 3.36
CA HIS A 581 2.92 0.15 3.80
C HIS A 581 1.94 1.18 3.20
N SER A 582 0.91 0.70 2.50
CA SER A 582 0.00 1.50 1.68
C SER A 582 -1.00 2.34 2.48
N HIS A 583 -1.68 1.74 3.45
CA HIS A 583 -2.89 2.32 4.05
C HIS A 583 -2.58 3.42 5.08
N LEU A 584 -1.90 3.05 6.16
CA LEU A 584 -1.49 3.96 7.23
C LEU A 584 0.01 4.22 7.14
N ASN A 585 0.40 5.45 6.80
CA ASN A 585 1.78 5.94 6.85
C ASN A 585 1.79 7.49 6.94
N HIS A 586 2.92 8.07 7.31
CA HIS A 586 3.06 9.52 7.58
C HIS A 586 3.06 10.42 6.33
N LEU A 587 3.15 9.87 5.10
CA LEU A 587 3.06 10.67 3.87
C LEU A 587 1.61 10.91 3.41
N ASN A 588 0.66 10.09 3.89
CA ASN A 588 -0.76 10.16 3.52
C ASN A 588 -1.47 11.42 4.08
N SER A 589 -2.80 11.46 3.95
CA SER A 589 -3.74 12.52 4.38
C SER A 589 -3.55 12.97 5.83
N ASP A 590 -4.02 14.18 6.18
CA ASP A 590 -4.04 14.76 7.54
C ASP A 590 -4.39 13.75 8.64
N LEU A 591 -5.51 13.02 8.49
CA LEU A 591 -5.90 11.91 9.38
C LEU A 591 -4.74 10.95 9.74
N CYS A 592 -3.94 10.55 8.75
CA CYS A 592 -2.81 9.65 8.97
C CYS A 592 -1.65 10.32 9.70
N ARG A 593 -1.46 11.63 9.53
CA ARG A 593 -0.42 12.40 10.23
C ARG A 593 -0.83 12.72 11.66
N GLY A 594 -2.07 13.13 11.89
CA GLY A 594 -2.60 13.40 13.23
C GLY A 594 -2.60 12.18 14.17
N ILE A 595 -2.84 10.98 13.63
CA ILE A 595 -2.79 9.73 14.44
C ILE A 595 -1.39 9.10 14.54
N LEU A 596 -0.36 9.67 13.91
CA LEU A 596 1.02 9.14 13.94
C LEU A 596 1.98 10.12 14.59
N GLU A 597 2.67 9.67 15.64
CA GLU A 597 3.68 10.44 16.35
C GLU A 597 4.95 9.62 16.58
N PHE A 598 6.06 10.25 16.98
CA PHE A 598 7.29 9.53 17.28
C PHE A 598 7.11 8.69 18.56
N ALA A 599 7.50 7.42 18.52
CA ALA A 599 7.48 6.58 19.71
C ALA A 599 8.48 7.04 20.78
N GLU A 600 9.61 7.59 20.33
CA GLU A 600 10.68 8.16 21.14
C GLU A 600 10.49 9.67 21.26
N GLY A 601 9.93 10.11 22.38
CA GLY A 601 9.72 11.52 22.68
C GLY A 601 10.99 12.20 23.18
N LYS A 602 11.05 13.53 23.07
CA LYS A 602 12.16 14.34 23.56
C LYS A 602 11.64 15.53 24.38
N PRO A 603 12.38 15.96 25.43
CA PRO A 603 12.04 17.18 26.15
C PRO A 603 12.10 18.39 25.19
N LEU A 604 11.13 19.30 25.27
CA LEU A 604 11.08 20.49 24.41
C LEU A 604 12.33 21.37 24.52
N GLY A 605 12.97 21.43 25.70
CA GLY A 605 14.14 22.26 25.94
C GLY A 605 13.84 23.76 25.78
N LYS A 606 14.90 24.55 25.54
CA LYS A 606 14.79 26.02 25.47
C LYS A 606 14.01 26.54 24.26
N SER A 607 14.07 25.84 23.12
CA SER A 607 13.49 26.29 21.84
C SER A 607 12.31 25.46 21.34
N GLY A 608 12.07 24.25 21.88
CA GLY A 608 11.00 23.37 21.40
C GLY A 608 9.61 23.95 21.60
N LEU A 609 9.34 24.66 22.70
CA LEU A 609 8.05 25.33 22.92
C LEU A 609 7.78 26.42 21.87
N HIS A 610 8.81 27.18 21.49
CA HIS A 610 8.73 28.19 20.43
C HIS A 610 8.45 27.54 19.06
N TRP A 611 9.17 26.46 18.73
CA TRP A 611 8.92 25.71 17.49
C TRP A 611 7.57 24.99 17.46
N LEU A 612 7.06 24.52 18.60
CA LEU A 612 5.72 23.94 18.73
C LEU A 612 4.61 24.96 18.45
N LYS A 613 4.76 26.20 18.96
CA LYS A 613 3.84 27.31 18.64
C LYS A 613 3.90 27.65 17.13
N ILE A 614 5.10 27.80 16.56
CA ILE A 614 5.24 28.04 15.10
C ILE A 614 4.64 26.89 14.27
N HIS A 615 4.83 25.64 14.69
CA HIS A 615 4.28 24.47 14.02
C HIS A 615 2.74 24.44 14.04
N LEU A 616 2.12 24.74 15.19
CA LEU A 616 0.66 24.88 15.30
C LEU A 616 0.14 25.99 14.37
N ALA A 617 0.83 27.14 14.30
CA ALA A 617 0.48 28.22 13.38
C ALA A 617 0.62 27.82 11.90
N ASN A 618 1.62 27.02 11.56
CA ASN A 618 1.82 26.50 10.21
C ASN A 618 0.75 25.49 9.80
N ILE A 619 0.33 24.61 10.72
CA ILE A 619 -0.73 23.62 10.50
C ILE A 619 -2.12 24.29 10.40
N TYR A 620 -2.34 25.38 11.15
CA TYR A 620 -3.58 26.12 11.07
C TYR A 620 -3.84 26.64 9.64
N GLY A 621 -2.78 27.08 8.95
CA GLY A 621 -2.85 27.51 7.55
C GLY A 621 -3.60 28.83 7.39
N GLY A 622 -4.36 28.98 6.31
CA GLY A 622 -5.19 30.16 6.05
C GLY A 622 -4.39 31.43 5.75
N GLY A 623 -3.10 31.30 5.39
CA GLY A 623 -2.16 32.42 5.21
C GLY A 623 -1.33 32.74 6.45
N VAL A 624 -1.64 32.15 7.62
CA VAL A 624 -0.81 32.30 8.84
C VAL A 624 0.59 31.74 8.62
N GLU A 625 0.70 30.65 7.86
CA GLU A 625 1.96 29.99 7.47
C GLU A 625 2.87 30.84 6.57
N LYS A 626 2.35 31.96 6.03
CA LYS A 626 3.11 32.94 5.23
C LYS A 626 3.61 34.14 6.04
N LEU A 627 3.13 34.33 7.27
CA LEU A 627 3.51 35.46 8.13
C LEU A 627 4.95 35.29 8.68
N SER A 628 5.55 36.36 9.22
CA SER A 628 6.81 36.22 9.98
C SER A 628 6.62 35.36 11.24
N TYR A 629 7.69 34.76 11.76
CA TYR A 629 7.60 33.89 12.94
C TYR A 629 6.99 34.62 14.16
N ASP A 630 7.32 35.89 14.40
CA ASP A 630 6.73 36.66 15.51
C ASP A 630 5.22 36.84 15.35
N ARG A 631 4.74 37.03 14.12
CA ARG A 631 3.30 37.13 13.83
C ARG A 631 2.59 35.78 13.98
N ARG A 632 3.26 34.66 13.63
CA ARG A 632 2.77 33.30 13.89
C ARG A 632 2.68 33.01 15.39
N LEU A 633 3.67 33.42 16.18
CA LEU A 633 3.63 33.30 17.64
C LEU A 633 2.49 34.13 18.23
N ASN A 634 2.36 35.41 17.84
CA ASN A 634 1.30 36.29 18.33
C ASN A 634 -0.11 35.77 17.98
N PHE A 635 -0.28 35.13 16.81
CA PHE A 635 -1.51 34.43 16.47
C PHE A 635 -1.84 33.32 17.47
N ILE A 636 -0.85 32.51 17.86
CA ILE A 636 -1.03 31.45 18.87
C ILE A 636 -1.28 32.01 20.28
N GLU A 637 -0.58 33.07 20.71
CA GLU A 637 -0.86 33.71 22.01
C GLU A 637 -2.31 34.22 22.07
N ASN A 638 -2.81 34.85 21.00
CA ASN A 638 -4.18 35.35 20.91
C ASN A 638 -5.25 34.23 20.97
N HIS A 639 -4.92 33.02 20.52
CA HIS A 639 -5.83 31.87 20.48
C HIS A 639 -5.60 30.83 21.58
N LEU A 640 -4.80 31.13 22.62
CA LEU A 640 -4.53 30.17 23.71
C LEU A 640 -5.81 29.62 24.37
N THR A 641 -6.85 30.44 24.54
CA THR A 641 -8.12 30.01 25.12
C THR A 641 -8.86 28.99 24.24
N ASP A 642 -8.84 29.18 22.92
CA ASP A 642 -9.45 28.27 21.94
C ASP A 642 -8.63 26.99 21.76
N ILE A 643 -7.30 27.08 21.88
CA ILE A 643 -6.35 25.96 21.88
C ILE A 643 -6.57 25.07 23.11
N PHE A 644 -6.64 25.66 24.31
CA PHE A 644 -6.90 24.92 25.54
C PHE A 644 -8.27 24.24 25.49
N ASN A 645 -9.32 24.96 25.06
CA ASN A 645 -10.65 24.38 24.92
C ASN A 645 -10.68 23.23 23.89
N SER A 646 -10.03 23.40 22.74
CA SER A 646 -9.90 22.35 21.71
C SER A 646 -9.16 21.12 22.23
N ALA A 647 -8.13 21.31 23.06
CA ALA A 647 -7.35 20.24 23.64
C ALA A 647 -8.05 19.51 24.80
N GLU A 648 -8.96 20.16 25.53
CA GLU A 648 -9.67 19.62 26.68
C GLU A 648 -10.99 18.95 26.30
N ASP A 649 -11.79 19.60 25.43
CA ASP A 649 -13.06 19.10 24.94
C ASP A 649 -13.10 19.18 23.39
N PRO A 650 -12.40 18.26 22.69
CA PRO A 650 -12.34 18.26 21.24
C PRO A 650 -13.67 17.95 20.55
N ILE A 651 -14.63 17.34 21.25
CA ILE A 651 -15.91 16.87 20.69
C ILE A 651 -17.07 17.80 21.05
N CYS A 652 -17.20 18.30 22.28
CA CYS A 652 -18.34 19.11 22.71
C CYS A 652 -18.02 20.60 22.90
N GLY A 653 -16.74 20.99 22.86
CA GLY A 653 -16.28 22.38 23.00
C GLY A 653 -16.52 23.24 21.75
N LYS A 654 -15.79 24.36 21.64
CA LYS A 654 -15.85 25.29 20.50
C LYS A 654 -15.34 24.68 19.18
N ARG A 655 -14.55 23.61 19.26
CA ARG A 655 -13.94 22.90 18.12
C ARG A 655 -13.12 23.79 17.15
N TRP A 656 -12.42 24.81 17.67
CA TRP A 656 -11.59 25.72 16.85
C TRP A 656 -10.58 24.96 15.96
N TRP A 657 -10.03 23.85 16.44
CA TRP A 657 -9.16 22.97 15.66
C TRP A 657 -9.73 22.49 14.30
N ILE A 658 -11.05 22.51 14.10
CA ILE A 658 -11.72 22.11 12.85
C ILE A 658 -11.60 23.17 11.75
N THR A 659 -11.34 24.44 12.09
CA THR A 659 -11.20 25.52 11.10
C THR A 659 -9.80 25.64 10.51
N ALA A 660 -8.86 24.80 10.93
CA ALA A 660 -7.52 24.67 10.35
C ALA A 660 -7.54 23.95 8.99
N GLU A 661 -6.50 24.17 8.17
CA GLU A 661 -6.30 23.43 6.91
C GLU A 661 -6.04 21.94 7.13
N ASP A 662 -5.30 21.59 8.19
CA ASP A 662 -4.96 20.22 8.61
C ASP A 662 -5.50 19.95 10.05
N PRO A 663 -6.81 19.66 10.23
CA PRO A 663 -7.47 19.62 11.54
C PRO A 663 -6.89 18.62 12.55
N PHE A 664 -6.59 17.38 12.14
CA PHE A 664 -6.14 16.36 13.10
C PHE A 664 -4.70 16.60 13.57
N GLN A 665 -3.83 17.12 12.70
CA GLN A 665 -2.53 17.65 13.13
C GLN A 665 -2.69 18.89 14.03
N CYS A 666 -3.66 19.77 13.74
CA CYS A 666 -3.93 20.96 14.55
C CYS A 666 -4.33 20.57 15.98
N LEU A 667 -5.25 19.61 16.11
CA LEU A 667 -5.68 19.09 17.40
C LEU A 667 -4.53 18.40 18.16
N ALA A 668 -3.67 17.64 17.48
CA ALA A 668 -2.49 17.02 18.08
C ALA A 668 -1.53 18.07 18.65
N ALA A 669 -1.27 19.14 17.90
CA ALA A 669 -0.45 20.26 18.33
C ALA A 669 -1.09 21.10 19.45
N CYS A 670 -2.42 21.30 19.43
CA CYS A 670 -3.15 21.94 20.54
C CYS A 670 -3.01 21.14 21.85
N ILE A 671 -3.12 19.82 21.75
CA ILE A 671 -2.96 18.88 22.85
C ILE A 671 -1.55 18.97 23.46
N ASP A 672 -0.51 18.88 22.62
CA ASP A 672 0.89 18.88 23.07
C ASP A 672 1.27 20.25 23.68
N LEU A 673 0.79 21.36 23.08
CA LEU A 673 1.01 22.71 23.58
C LEU A 673 0.29 22.97 24.92
N ARG A 674 -0.95 22.47 25.08
CA ARG A 674 -1.70 22.58 26.34
C ARG A 674 -0.99 21.81 27.47
N ASP A 675 -0.48 20.62 27.18
CA ASP A 675 0.25 19.82 28.18
C ASP A 675 1.62 20.42 28.52
N ALA A 676 2.30 21.02 27.54
CA ALA A 676 3.52 21.80 27.78
C ALA A 676 3.27 23.03 28.66
N LEU A 677 2.20 23.80 28.40
CA LEU A 677 1.90 25.03 29.15
C LEU A 677 1.27 24.81 30.53
N LYS A 678 0.63 23.64 30.78
CA LYS A 678 0.18 23.24 32.13
C LYS A 678 1.32 22.72 33.02
N SER A 679 2.46 22.35 32.44
CA SER A 679 3.64 21.95 33.21
C SER A 679 4.27 23.16 33.89
N PRO A 680 4.70 23.06 35.18
CA PRO A 680 5.44 24.14 35.83
C PRO A 680 6.81 24.41 35.19
N LEU A 681 7.34 23.44 34.42
CA LEU A 681 8.60 23.57 33.68
C LEU A 681 8.40 23.10 32.23
N PRO A 682 7.81 23.92 31.34
CA PRO A 682 7.45 23.52 29.97
C PRO A 682 8.60 22.95 29.14
N HIS A 683 9.84 23.39 29.39
CA HIS A 683 11.05 22.89 28.73
C HIS A 683 11.42 21.45 29.07
N THR A 684 10.89 20.90 30.18
CA THR A 684 11.08 19.50 30.58
C THR A 684 10.01 18.57 30.00
N THR A 685 8.88 19.11 29.55
CA THR A 685 7.79 18.32 28.97
C THR A 685 8.27 17.57 27.74
N VAL A 686 8.03 16.25 27.74
CA VAL A 686 8.43 15.35 26.67
C VAL A 686 7.37 15.38 25.57
N SER A 687 7.71 15.97 24.44
CA SER A 687 6.87 15.95 23.23
C SER A 687 7.22 14.75 22.36
N HIS A 688 6.20 14.22 21.69
CA HIS A 688 6.30 13.15 20.70
C HIS A 688 5.96 13.64 19.27
N LEU A 689 5.56 14.90 19.14
CA LEU A 689 4.97 15.45 17.93
C LEU A 689 6.05 15.72 16.85
N PRO A 690 5.85 15.29 15.59
CA PRO A 690 6.77 15.61 14.51
C PRO A 690 6.62 17.07 14.05
N ILE A 691 7.59 17.92 14.39
CA ILE A 691 7.62 19.31 13.93
C ILE A 691 7.96 19.39 12.43
N HIS A 692 7.01 19.86 11.63
CA HIS A 692 7.17 20.00 10.18
C HIS A 692 7.90 21.31 9.81
N GLN A 693 9.00 21.16 9.06
CA GLN A 693 9.75 22.25 8.43
C GLN A 693 9.72 22.06 6.92
N VAL A 694 8.95 22.90 6.22
CA VAL A 694 8.90 22.93 4.76
C VAL A 694 9.84 24.03 4.31
N ILE A 695 10.99 23.64 3.74
CA ILE A 695 11.91 24.57 3.08
C ILE A 695 11.32 24.86 1.69
N THR A 696 10.77 26.06 1.53
CA THR A 696 10.22 26.60 0.26
C THR A 696 11.29 27.33 -0.53
#